data_AF-A0AA86M983-F1
#
_entry.id   AF-A0AA86M983-F1
#
_cell.length_a   1.000
_cell.length_b   1.000
_cell.length_c   1.000
_cell.angle_alpha   90.00
_cell.angle_beta   90.00
_cell.angle_gamma   90.00
#
_symmetry.space_group_name_H-M   'P 1'
#
loop_
_entity.id
_entity.type
_entity.pdbx_description
1 polymer ?
#
loop_
_entity_poly.entity_id
_entity_poly.type
_entity_poly.pdbx_seq_one_letter_code
_entity_poly.pdbx_strand_id
1 'polypeptide(L)'
;MKHTLSIAICVFCLTGHAQLPVPPVQQTQAARAESAGTEKQRTLTFSEMGQSRGVRLTGTNRLIDLNSGIRLDELVTRASLNLKVLYPQGMRHDQSFIRVYVNDQLSALSQLSASRAGISHNMTLELDPTLFSDFATIRIEYDGTYDTECVDPGNPTLRVDIRPESTLTIVSTPLNLVNDLALLPAPFFDPRDNRKLKLPLVLPAKRSDTNLKAAGILASWMGAQAFYRQAEFDLLDNASPTRHTIILTTGENMPQGMDKTQIEGPSLMIVGSQDNPSIKHLYVMGRTEDELLQAVYGLVIEGQVLSGQKALVKKVELGAPRKPYDAPRYVPTDRPVRFGELIDFPGQLEVSADKPRAALNLRLPPDLFSWAGRNIPMDLKYRYTAPSRWNDSLLNIEINNALIQSFRLAPRSEQVQNKINIDLLGQAELSSEESLQIPAFRVGGNNELAFGFGFMAEGGGACTRVSQVARGSIDPESTLDFSNLPHYTRMPNLTAFANGGYPFSIMADLSDTAIVLPTNPTALETRSFLNVMGLFGQWTGLPATRTTLIVSDKPEGIGSKNWLALGTSDRLGWLNEANMNLPMVLNNTERSMGLPPAFQWLKGLWQSDNELQPGSDTRALIQTAGSLGAIVGFESHLQAKKAGLVVTGTDQDSFERAVAALSSYSDVAKIKGSVSLIRGNDIQSYSLGSTYISGALPWWLRLRIAFSEYPALIAVGGALAGVVLAILAFGWLSSRANRRTKGV
;
A
#
# COMPACT_ATOMS: atom_id res chain seq x y z
N MET A 1 79.52 38.29 -12.79
CA MET A 1 79.84 38.35 -14.24
C MET A 1 78.53 38.62 -14.97
N LYS A 2 78.44 39.69 -15.80
CA LYS A 2 78.32 39.61 -17.28
C LYS A 2 77.14 38.71 -17.75
N HIS A 3 76.16 39.13 -18.56
CA HIS A 3 75.98 40.35 -19.36
C HIS A 3 74.49 40.55 -19.79
N THR A 4 74.01 41.81 -19.81
CA THR A 4 73.10 42.47 -20.82
C THR A 4 72.04 41.67 -21.61
N LEU A 5 70.74 42.01 -21.44
CA LEU A 5 69.81 42.72 -22.39
C LEU A 5 69.18 41.81 -23.50
N SER A 6 67.89 41.85 -23.87
CA SER A 6 67.03 43.02 -24.23
C SER A 6 65.55 42.63 -24.49
N ILE A 7 64.61 43.60 -24.27
CA ILE A 7 63.38 43.90 -25.09
C ILE A 7 62.31 42.77 -25.18
N ALA A 8 60.99 42.89 -24.95
CA ALA A 8 59.99 43.99 -24.87
C ALA A 8 58.72 43.45 -24.09
N ILE A 9 57.57 44.11 -23.87
CA ILE A 9 57.09 45.52 -23.89
C ILE A 9 55.75 45.59 -23.07
N CYS A 10 55.46 46.73 -22.40
CA CYS A 10 54.14 47.33 -22.01
C CYS A 10 52.96 46.47 -21.44
N VAL A 11 52.06 46.93 -20.55
CA VAL A 11 51.75 48.20 -19.83
C VAL A 11 50.72 47.84 -18.71
N PHE A 12 50.34 48.59 -17.66
CA PHE A 12 50.21 50.04 -17.47
C PHE A 12 50.84 50.52 -16.13
N CYS A 13 50.19 51.41 -15.36
CA CYS A 13 50.76 52.19 -14.26
C CYS A 13 50.29 51.79 -12.84
N LEU A 14 51.24 51.85 -11.91
CA LEU A 14 51.07 52.21 -10.50
C LEU A 14 51.18 53.74 -10.31
N THR A 15 50.55 54.25 -9.24
CA THR A 15 50.93 55.35 -8.30
C THR A 15 49.63 56.01 -7.83
N GLY A 16 49.34 56.24 -6.54
CA GLY A 16 50.19 56.16 -5.34
C GLY A 16 50.22 57.53 -4.65
N HIS A 17 49.36 57.75 -3.65
CA HIS A 17 49.37 58.91 -2.75
C HIS A 17 48.95 58.44 -1.34
N ALA A 18 49.60 58.98 -0.30
CA ALA A 18 49.34 58.63 1.09
C ALA A 18 48.30 59.57 1.72
N GLN A 19 47.40 59.03 2.54
CA GLN A 19 46.49 59.80 3.39
C GLN A 19 46.34 59.14 4.78
N LEU A 20 46.37 59.99 5.81
CA LEU A 20 46.10 59.64 7.21
C LEU A 20 44.59 59.79 7.53
N PRO A 21 44.09 59.24 8.66
CA PRO A 21 42.82 58.50 8.65
C PRO A 21 41.58 59.26 9.13
N VAL A 22 40.42 58.85 8.62
CA VAL A 22 39.07 59.11 9.18
C VAL A 22 38.16 57.89 8.89
N PRO A 23 37.01 57.74 9.56
CA PRO A 23 36.67 56.62 10.42
C PRO A 23 36.21 55.34 9.67
N PRO A 24 36.07 54.18 10.36
CA PRO A 24 35.44 53.01 9.76
C PRO A 24 33.98 53.33 9.39
N VAL A 25 33.69 53.35 8.09
CA VAL A 25 32.32 53.30 7.60
C VAL A 25 31.73 51.97 8.08
N GLN A 26 30.67 52.05 8.89
CA GLN A 26 29.89 50.88 9.26
C GLN A 26 29.30 50.27 7.99
N GLN A 27 29.96 49.24 7.46
CA GLN A 27 29.24 48.20 6.76
C GLN A 27 28.29 47.59 7.78
N THR A 28 27.04 48.03 7.76
CA THR A 28 25.94 47.26 8.32
C THR A 28 25.92 45.94 7.57
N GLN A 29 26.67 44.96 8.08
CA GLN A 29 26.31 43.58 7.89
C GLN A 29 24.87 43.49 8.35
N ALA A 30 23.97 43.40 7.37
CA ALA A 30 22.64 42.88 7.61
C ALA A 30 22.88 41.45 8.09
N ALA A 31 23.02 41.31 9.41
CA ALA A 31 22.97 40.05 10.08
C ALA A 31 21.62 39.47 9.71
N ARG A 32 21.62 38.62 8.68
CA ARG A 32 20.54 37.69 8.43
C ARG A 32 20.52 36.84 9.69
N ALA A 33 19.67 37.24 10.62
CA ALA A 33 19.36 36.45 11.78
C ALA A 33 18.69 35.19 11.22
N GLU A 34 19.51 34.20 10.91
CA GLU A 34 19.08 32.82 10.86
C GLU A 34 18.50 32.56 12.25
N SER A 35 17.18 32.65 12.33
CA SER A 35 16.44 32.07 13.43
C SER A 35 16.92 30.64 13.54
N ALA A 36 17.65 30.32 14.61
CA ALA A 36 18.15 28.99 14.88
C ALA A 36 16.94 28.08 15.09
N GLY A 37 16.39 27.57 13.97
CA GLY A 37 15.25 26.68 13.97
C GLY A 37 15.66 25.43 14.73
N THR A 38 14.96 25.15 15.83
CA THR A 38 15.28 24.04 16.73
C THR A 38 15.54 22.77 15.93
N GLU A 39 16.77 22.25 16.02
CA GLU A 39 17.14 21.03 15.31
C GLU A 39 16.17 19.90 15.68
N LYS A 40 15.54 19.30 14.67
CA LYS A 40 14.69 18.12 14.83
C LYS A 40 15.55 16.89 14.61
N GLN A 41 15.75 16.09 15.65
CA GLN A 41 16.31 14.75 15.54
C GLN A 41 15.19 13.75 15.24
N ARG A 42 15.39 12.91 14.23
CA ARG A 42 14.60 11.70 13.97
C ARG A 42 15.53 10.49 14.02
N THR A 43 15.01 9.36 14.49
CA THR A 43 15.71 8.07 14.46
C THR A 43 14.81 7.08 13.72
N LEU A 44 15.32 6.50 12.64
CA LEU A 44 14.64 5.47 11.85
C LEU A 44 15.26 4.12 12.17
N THR A 45 14.43 3.14 12.50
CA THR A 45 14.86 1.75 12.70
C THR A 45 15.02 1.03 11.35
N PHE A 46 15.81 -0.03 11.33
CA PHE A 46 15.90 -0.89 10.15
C PHE A 46 14.54 -1.48 9.75
N SER A 47 13.63 -1.73 10.71
CA SER A 47 12.27 -2.19 10.41
C SER A 47 11.44 -1.15 9.66
N GLU A 48 11.57 0.15 9.97
CA GLU A 48 10.91 1.23 9.24
C GLU A 48 11.51 1.46 7.85
N MET A 49 12.77 1.08 7.65
CA MET A 49 13.45 1.06 6.34
C MET A 49 13.28 -0.29 5.59
N GLY A 50 12.33 -1.14 6.02
CA GLY A 50 11.95 -2.38 5.34
C GLY A 50 12.70 -3.66 5.77
N GLN A 51 13.70 -3.56 6.65
CA GLN A 51 14.57 -4.66 7.08
C GLN A 51 14.24 -5.17 8.49
N SER A 52 13.00 -5.60 8.71
CA SER A 52 12.46 -6.02 10.02
C SER A 52 13.16 -7.22 10.67
N ARG A 53 13.86 -8.05 9.88
CA ARG A 53 14.63 -9.21 10.38
C ARG A 53 16.14 -8.93 10.51
N GLY A 54 16.57 -7.69 10.27
CA GLY A 54 17.98 -7.35 10.08
C GLY A 54 18.45 -7.72 8.67
N VAL A 55 19.75 -7.55 8.42
CA VAL A 55 20.38 -7.80 7.12
C VAL A 55 21.53 -8.79 7.28
N ARG A 56 21.67 -9.70 6.31
CA ARG A 56 22.83 -10.58 6.19
C ARG A 56 23.53 -10.27 4.88
N LEU A 57 24.72 -9.66 4.99
CA LEU A 57 25.61 -9.46 3.85
C LEU A 57 26.56 -10.66 3.74
N THR A 58 26.77 -11.14 2.53
CA THR A 58 27.65 -12.29 2.22
C THR A 58 28.59 -11.97 1.07
N GLY A 59 29.57 -12.84 0.80
CA GLY A 59 30.43 -12.73 -0.40
C GLY A 59 29.65 -12.74 -1.73
N THR A 60 28.45 -13.33 -1.76
CA THR A 60 27.48 -13.27 -2.87
C THR A 60 26.55 -12.06 -2.81
N ASN A 61 25.87 -11.83 -1.68
CA ASN A 61 24.94 -10.72 -1.49
C ASN A 61 25.64 -9.62 -0.68
N ARG A 62 26.49 -8.85 -1.36
CA ARG A 62 27.41 -7.91 -0.70
C ARG A 62 26.76 -6.64 -0.19
N LEU A 63 25.64 -6.22 -0.79
CA LEU A 63 25.02 -4.92 -0.53
C LEU A 63 23.56 -5.03 -0.09
N ILE A 64 23.10 -3.97 0.58
CA ILE A 64 21.68 -3.69 0.83
C ILE A 64 21.43 -2.20 0.61
N ASP A 65 20.30 -1.87 -0.01
CA ASP A 65 19.82 -0.50 -0.14
C ASP A 65 18.75 -0.23 0.92
N LEU A 66 18.91 0.84 1.70
CA LEU A 66 17.96 1.33 2.70
C LEU A 66 17.43 2.70 2.27
N ASN A 67 16.11 2.87 2.21
CA ASN A 67 15.52 4.12 1.72
C ASN A 67 15.12 5.04 2.87
N SER A 68 15.61 6.29 2.84
CA SER A 68 15.26 7.36 3.77
C SER A 68 15.03 8.64 2.99
N GLY A 69 13.77 9.08 2.85
CA GLY A 69 13.48 10.36 2.20
C GLY A 69 13.53 11.54 3.17
N ILE A 70 13.93 12.69 2.65
CA ILE A 70 14.00 13.97 3.35
C ILE A 70 12.83 14.82 2.87
N ARG A 71 12.12 15.47 3.81
CA ARG A 71 10.98 16.31 3.44
C ARG A 71 11.43 17.62 2.81
N LEU A 72 10.61 18.17 1.91
CA LEU A 72 10.82 19.46 1.26
C LEU A 72 10.95 20.62 2.26
N ASP A 73 10.36 20.49 3.45
CA ASP A 73 10.40 21.46 4.55
C ASP A 73 11.53 21.19 5.57
N GLU A 74 12.54 20.38 5.23
CA GLU A 74 13.65 20.01 6.12
C GLU A 74 15.00 20.05 5.40
N LEU A 75 16.03 20.56 6.07
CA LEU A 75 17.43 20.50 5.64
C LEU A 75 18.23 19.64 6.62
N VAL A 76 18.89 18.59 6.13
CA VAL A 76 19.75 17.73 6.97
C VAL A 76 21.00 18.49 7.39
N THR A 77 21.28 18.53 8.70
CA THR A 77 22.49 19.15 9.26
C THR A 77 23.51 18.09 9.71
N ARG A 78 23.05 16.93 10.19
CA ARG A 78 23.89 15.80 10.61
C ARG A 78 23.15 14.48 10.36
N ALA A 79 23.87 13.42 10.02
CA ALA A 79 23.31 12.07 9.93
C ALA A 79 24.31 11.03 10.45
N SER A 80 23.85 10.01 11.17
CA SER A 80 24.70 8.91 11.64
C SER A 80 23.99 7.57 11.64
N LEU A 81 24.71 6.54 11.18
CA LEU A 81 24.25 5.17 11.04
C LEU A 81 24.83 4.31 12.16
N ASN A 82 23.97 3.82 13.04
CA ASN A 82 24.32 2.99 14.19
C ASN A 82 24.02 1.53 13.86
N LEU A 83 25.04 0.80 13.41
CA LEU A 83 24.95 -0.61 13.07
C LEU A 83 25.30 -1.49 14.26
N LYS A 84 24.44 -2.45 14.58
CA LYS A 84 24.75 -3.52 15.54
C LYS A 84 25.13 -4.78 14.75
N VAL A 85 26.42 -5.06 14.69
CA VAL A 85 27.02 -6.04 13.78
C VAL A 85 27.55 -7.28 14.49
N LEU A 86 27.66 -8.38 13.75
CA LEU A 86 28.34 -9.62 14.14
C LEU A 86 28.99 -10.22 12.88
N TYR A 87 30.26 -10.62 12.97
CA TYR A 87 30.99 -11.23 11.85
C TYR A 87 31.94 -12.35 12.34
N PRO A 88 32.18 -13.41 11.53
CA PRO A 88 33.08 -14.52 11.87
C PRO A 88 34.55 -14.13 12.12
N GLN A 89 35.28 -15.03 12.79
CA GLN A 89 36.72 -14.90 13.06
C GLN A 89 37.64 -15.33 11.90
N GLY A 90 37.16 -16.13 10.94
CA GLY A 90 38.01 -16.69 9.89
C GLY A 90 38.28 -15.78 8.68
N MET A 91 37.74 -14.56 8.66
CA MET A 91 37.98 -13.60 7.58
C MET A 91 39.23 -12.75 7.87
N ARG A 92 39.79 -12.12 6.84
CA ARG A 92 40.84 -11.11 6.97
C ARG A 92 40.23 -9.76 7.32
N HIS A 93 40.02 -9.50 8.60
CA HIS A 93 39.45 -8.23 9.09
C HIS A 93 40.30 -7.03 8.67
N ASP A 94 41.62 -7.20 8.59
CA ASP A 94 42.58 -6.19 8.13
C ASP A 94 42.34 -5.72 6.68
N GLN A 95 41.67 -6.54 5.86
CA GLN A 95 41.34 -6.25 4.47
C GLN A 95 39.82 -6.27 4.21
N SER A 96 38.99 -6.25 5.25
CA SER A 96 37.52 -6.29 5.13
C SER A 96 36.89 -5.01 5.66
N PHE A 97 35.97 -4.45 4.88
CA PHE A 97 35.37 -3.14 5.10
C PHE A 97 33.85 -3.17 4.97
N ILE A 98 33.19 -2.28 5.72
CA ILE A 98 31.82 -1.85 5.46
C ILE A 98 31.92 -0.45 4.82
N ARG A 99 31.43 -0.31 3.59
CA ARG A 99 31.24 0.97 2.91
C ARG A 99 29.79 1.39 3.05
N VAL A 100 29.55 2.68 3.23
CA VAL A 100 28.20 3.25 3.22
C VAL A 100 28.17 4.37 2.20
N TYR A 101 27.30 4.23 1.21
CA TYR A 101 27.04 5.25 0.21
C TYR A 101 25.69 5.90 0.49
N VAL A 102 25.57 7.18 0.22
CA VAL A 102 24.31 7.92 0.18
C VAL A 102 24.16 8.43 -1.24
N ASN A 103 23.08 8.06 -1.93
CA ASN A 103 22.82 8.42 -3.33
C ASN A 103 24.01 8.09 -4.26
N ASP A 104 24.46 6.84 -4.19
CA ASP A 104 25.62 6.28 -4.93
C ASP A 104 26.98 6.96 -4.66
N GLN A 105 27.07 7.94 -3.75
CA GLN A 105 28.32 8.58 -3.34
C GLN A 105 28.82 8.02 -2.01
N LEU A 106 30.10 7.66 -1.91
CA LEU A 106 30.70 7.08 -0.71
C LEU A 106 30.71 8.10 0.42
N SER A 107 29.90 7.85 1.45
CA SER A 107 29.72 8.74 2.60
C SER A 107 30.57 8.34 3.80
N ALA A 108 30.75 7.03 4.03
CA ALA A 108 31.49 6.53 5.18
C ALA A 108 32.14 5.16 4.91
N LEU A 109 33.21 4.88 5.66
CA LEU A 109 33.98 3.64 5.59
C LEU A 109 34.33 3.19 7.00
N SER A 110 34.18 1.90 7.28
CA SER A 110 34.61 1.30 8.54
C SER A 110 35.34 -0.02 8.28
N GLN A 111 36.53 -0.17 8.82
CA GLN A 111 37.33 -1.40 8.75
C GLN A 111 36.88 -2.37 9.85
N LEU A 112 36.79 -3.66 9.52
CA LEU A 112 36.47 -4.68 10.51
C LEU A 112 37.68 -4.94 11.42
N SER A 113 37.43 -5.31 12.68
CA SER A 113 38.50 -5.62 13.65
C SER A 113 38.44 -7.06 14.15
N ALA A 114 39.58 -7.75 14.11
CA ALA A 114 39.76 -9.07 14.70
C ALA A 114 39.45 -9.09 16.21
N SER A 115 39.72 -8.00 16.94
CA SER A 115 39.47 -7.91 18.39
C SER A 115 37.98 -7.91 18.77
N ARG A 116 37.07 -7.73 17.80
CA ARG A 116 35.62 -7.77 17.99
C ARG A 116 34.93 -8.91 17.23
N ALA A 117 35.71 -9.77 16.56
CA ALA A 117 35.18 -10.85 15.74
C ALA A 117 34.54 -11.96 16.60
N GLY A 118 33.37 -12.42 16.17
CA GLY A 118 32.53 -13.37 16.93
C GLY A 118 31.69 -12.75 18.05
N ILE A 119 31.79 -11.44 18.32
CA ILE A 119 31.04 -10.75 19.39
C ILE A 119 30.15 -9.68 18.77
N SER A 120 28.87 -9.65 19.14
CA SER A 120 27.94 -8.61 18.67
C SER A 120 28.26 -7.28 19.34
N HIS A 121 28.44 -6.23 18.54
CA HIS A 121 28.80 -4.90 19.02
C HIS A 121 28.22 -3.79 18.14
N ASN A 122 28.23 -2.56 18.67
CA ASN A 122 27.78 -1.38 17.93
C ASN A 122 28.94 -0.73 17.17
N MET A 123 28.62 -0.20 16.00
CA MET A 123 29.49 0.54 15.10
C MET A 123 28.72 1.77 14.61
N THR A 124 29.18 2.97 14.95
CA THR A 124 28.59 4.23 14.50
C THR A 124 29.41 4.76 13.33
N LEU A 125 28.74 5.08 12.22
CA LEU A 125 29.32 5.76 11.07
C LEU A 125 28.63 7.12 10.92
N GLU A 126 29.39 8.20 11.01
CA GLU A 126 28.89 9.53 10.65
C GLU A 126 28.76 9.61 9.12
N LEU A 127 27.65 10.16 8.63
CA LEU A 127 27.34 10.31 7.21
C LEU A 127 27.38 11.80 6.82
N ASP A 128 27.74 12.07 5.57
CA ASP A 128 27.79 13.43 5.05
C ASP A 128 26.35 13.94 4.84
N PRO A 129 25.93 15.01 5.55
CA PRO A 129 24.58 15.53 5.46
C PRO A 129 24.25 16.12 4.07
N THR A 130 25.26 16.52 3.28
CA THR A 130 25.06 17.14 1.97
C THR A 130 24.64 16.14 0.89
N LEU A 131 24.86 14.85 1.12
CA LEU A 131 24.47 13.77 0.19
C LEU A 131 22.97 13.41 0.29
N PHE A 132 22.29 13.86 1.34
CA PHE A 132 20.87 13.59 1.57
C PHE A 132 19.99 14.52 0.72
N SER A 133 19.53 14.00 -0.43
CA SER A 133 18.52 14.63 -1.29
C SER A 133 17.10 14.12 -0.98
N ASP A 134 16.12 14.60 -1.75
CA ASP A 134 14.69 14.23 -1.71
C ASP A 134 14.40 12.77 -1.31
N PHE A 135 14.86 11.82 -2.12
CA PHE A 135 14.81 10.39 -1.84
C PHE A 135 16.25 9.89 -1.66
N ALA A 136 16.73 9.83 -0.42
CA ALA A 136 18.09 9.34 -0.17
C ALA A 136 18.12 7.81 -0.05
N THR A 137 18.85 7.16 -0.95
CA THR A 137 19.14 5.73 -0.86
C THR A 137 20.49 5.53 -0.19
N ILE A 138 20.49 4.80 0.92
CA ILE A 138 21.66 4.51 1.76
C ILE A 138 22.07 3.07 1.48
N ARG A 139 23.11 2.89 0.67
CA ARG A 139 23.65 1.56 0.35
C ARG A 139 24.71 1.18 1.37
N ILE A 140 24.52 0.07 2.06
CA ILE A 140 25.55 -0.56 2.88
C ILE A 140 26.15 -1.69 2.05
N GLU A 141 27.45 -1.61 1.76
CA GLU A 141 28.22 -2.61 1.01
C GLU A 141 29.27 -3.25 1.93
N TYR A 142 29.34 -4.57 1.94
CA TYR A 142 30.39 -5.37 2.57
C TYR A 142 31.40 -5.82 1.51
N ASP A 143 32.62 -5.30 1.62
CA ASP A 143 33.76 -5.74 0.82
C ASP A 143 34.68 -6.55 1.74
N GLY A 144 34.72 -7.86 1.58
CA GLY A 144 35.40 -8.75 2.50
C GLY A 144 36.15 -9.87 1.81
N THR A 145 37.25 -10.28 2.45
CA THR A 145 38.08 -11.40 1.99
C THR A 145 38.51 -12.30 3.15
N TYR A 146 38.86 -13.55 2.84
CA TYR A 146 39.52 -14.49 3.76
C TYR A 146 40.90 -14.95 3.25
N ASP A 147 41.23 -14.64 1.99
CA ASP A 147 42.46 -15.08 1.29
C ASP A 147 42.95 -13.96 0.36
N THR A 148 44.19 -14.05 -0.11
CA THR A 148 44.77 -13.15 -1.12
C THR A 148 44.79 -13.73 -2.52
N GLU A 149 44.72 -15.06 -2.69
CA GLU A 149 44.85 -15.70 -4.01
C GLU A 149 43.50 -16.06 -4.65
N CYS A 150 42.60 -16.67 -3.89
CA CYS A 150 41.29 -17.11 -4.40
C CYS A 150 40.21 -16.98 -3.33
N VAL A 151 39.13 -16.28 -3.68
CA VAL A 151 38.01 -15.98 -2.77
C VAL A 151 36.74 -16.58 -3.36
N ASP A 152 36.25 -17.68 -2.77
CA ASP A 152 34.92 -18.21 -3.05
C ASP A 152 33.85 -17.27 -2.44
N PRO A 153 32.98 -16.63 -3.26
CA PRO A 153 31.91 -15.78 -2.76
C PRO A 153 30.90 -16.52 -1.86
N GLY A 154 30.76 -17.84 -2.03
CA GLY A 154 29.87 -18.69 -1.24
C GLY A 154 30.42 -19.11 0.12
N ASN A 155 31.70 -18.78 0.43
CA ASN A 155 32.34 -19.21 1.66
C ASN A 155 31.59 -18.66 2.90
N PRO A 156 31.15 -19.50 3.86
CA PRO A 156 30.33 -19.08 4.99
C PRO A 156 31.03 -18.13 5.97
N THR A 157 32.36 -17.99 5.85
CA THR A 157 33.19 -17.05 6.60
C THR A 157 33.05 -15.61 6.10
N LEU A 158 32.71 -15.40 4.82
CA LEU A 158 32.42 -14.08 4.25
C LEU A 158 31.00 -13.64 4.60
N ARG A 159 30.79 -13.26 5.86
CA ARG A 159 29.46 -12.87 6.35
C ARG A 159 29.50 -11.74 7.36
N VAL A 160 28.61 -10.78 7.21
CA VAL A 160 28.28 -9.77 8.23
C VAL A 160 26.78 -9.84 8.52
N ASP A 161 26.42 -10.19 9.75
CA ASP A 161 25.06 -10.17 10.26
C ASP A 161 24.81 -8.79 10.94
N ILE A 162 23.94 -7.96 10.34
CA ILE A 162 23.48 -6.68 10.88
C ILE A 162 22.12 -6.89 11.55
N ARG A 163 22.02 -6.56 12.83
CA ARG A 163 20.82 -6.79 13.65
C ARG A 163 19.69 -5.80 13.32
N PRO A 164 18.40 -6.18 13.45
CA PRO A 164 17.26 -5.27 13.24
C PRO A 164 17.21 -4.10 14.23
N GLU A 165 17.94 -4.21 15.35
CA GLU A 165 18.08 -3.14 16.35
C GLU A 165 18.97 -1.96 15.88
N SER A 166 19.51 -2.03 14.65
CA SER A 166 20.30 -0.96 14.03
C SER A 166 19.42 0.24 13.64
N THR A 167 19.98 1.45 13.67
CA THR A 167 19.24 2.70 13.43
C THR A 167 20.00 3.71 12.58
N LEU A 168 19.25 4.55 11.86
CA LEU A 168 19.73 5.75 11.21
C LEU A 168 19.20 6.96 11.98
N THR A 169 20.08 7.80 12.49
CA THR A 169 19.74 9.08 13.12
C THR A 169 19.95 10.20 12.08
N ILE A 170 18.93 11.03 11.86
CA ILE A 170 19.03 12.24 11.03
C ILE A 170 18.65 13.42 11.90
N VAL A 171 19.50 14.45 11.91
CA VAL A 171 19.23 15.76 12.50
C VAL A 171 18.99 16.74 11.37
N SER A 172 17.87 17.46 11.42
CA SER A 172 17.46 18.39 10.37
C SER A 172 16.86 19.67 10.93
N THR A 173 17.16 20.79 10.28
CA THR A 173 16.53 22.09 10.57
C THR A 173 15.30 22.31 9.69
N PRO A 174 14.22 22.95 10.19
CA PRO A 174 13.03 23.20 9.40
C PRO A 174 13.23 24.36 8.40
N LEU A 175 12.86 24.15 7.15
CA LEU A 175 12.89 25.15 6.08
C LEU A 175 11.56 25.92 6.01
N ASN A 176 11.64 27.25 5.89
CA ASN A 176 10.47 28.07 5.66
C ASN A 176 10.08 28.07 4.17
N LEU A 177 9.18 27.15 3.79
CA LEU A 177 8.59 27.13 2.45
C LEU A 177 7.84 28.44 2.15
N VAL A 178 7.72 28.79 0.86
CA VAL A 178 6.84 29.89 0.44
C VAL A 178 5.38 29.54 0.71
N ASN A 179 4.56 30.55 1.01
CA ASN A 179 3.11 30.37 1.17
C ASN A 179 2.45 30.32 -0.22
N ASP A 180 2.61 29.20 -0.92
CA ASP A 180 2.06 28.98 -2.27
C ASP A 180 1.24 27.68 -2.32
N LEU A 181 0.00 27.76 -2.79
CA LEU A 181 -0.89 26.61 -2.97
C LEU A 181 -0.39 25.66 -4.08
N ALA A 182 0.49 26.09 -4.98
CA ALA A 182 1.13 25.24 -5.99
C ALA A 182 2.04 24.16 -5.40
N LEU A 183 2.43 24.28 -4.13
CA LEU A 183 3.21 23.25 -3.42
C LEU A 183 2.34 22.11 -2.86
N LEU A 184 1.01 22.23 -2.90
CA LEU A 184 0.12 21.21 -2.35
C LEU A 184 0.26 19.87 -3.09
N PRO A 185 0.23 18.73 -2.37
CA PRO A 185 -0.17 18.58 -0.97
C PRO A 185 0.93 18.84 0.09
N ALA A 186 2.16 19.20 -0.30
CA ALA A 186 3.20 19.54 0.66
C ALA A 186 2.91 20.88 1.35
N PRO A 187 3.34 21.08 2.62
CA PRO A 187 4.01 20.13 3.52
C PRO A 187 3.08 19.16 4.26
N PHE A 188 1.76 19.21 4.05
CA PHE A 188 0.78 18.39 4.78
C PHE A 188 0.92 16.89 4.48
N PHE A 189 1.19 16.56 3.22
CA PHE A 189 1.73 15.27 2.79
C PHE A 189 2.96 15.52 1.91
N ASP A 190 4.06 14.85 2.23
CA ASP A 190 5.26 14.83 1.38
C ASP A 190 5.57 13.39 0.99
N PRO A 191 5.59 13.02 -0.31
CA PRO A 191 5.87 11.64 -0.75
C PRO A 191 7.22 11.11 -0.28
N ARG A 192 8.18 11.98 0.07
CA ARG A 192 9.51 11.62 0.55
C ARG A 192 9.50 11.10 2.00
N ASP A 193 8.52 11.48 2.81
CA ASP A 193 8.39 10.91 4.15
C ASP A 193 7.84 9.48 4.06
N ASN A 194 8.51 8.51 4.67
CA ASN A 194 8.08 7.10 4.66
C ASN A 194 7.20 6.73 5.89
N ARG A 195 7.12 7.59 6.91
CA ARG A 195 6.38 7.32 8.15
C ARG A 195 4.87 7.50 7.97
N LYS A 196 4.05 6.75 8.71
CA LYS A 196 2.58 6.90 8.70
C LYS A 196 2.17 8.38 8.81
N LEU A 197 1.33 8.84 7.88
CA LEU A 197 0.87 10.22 7.87
C LEU A 197 -0.01 10.47 9.10
N LYS A 198 0.41 11.35 10.01
CA LYS A 198 -0.41 11.87 11.11
C LYS A 198 -0.74 13.33 10.85
N LEU A 199 -1.98 13.60 10.42
CA LEU A 199 -2.41 14.91 9.95
C LEU A 199 -3.35 15.60 10.96
N PRO A 200 -2.93 16.69 11.59
CA PRO A 200 -3.80 17.56 12.38
C PRO A 200 -4.87 18.25 11.51
N LEU A 201 -6.13 18.09 11.93
CA LEU A 201 -7.31 18.72 11.34
C LEU A 201 -8.06 19.52 12.40
N VAL A 202 -8.44 20.74 12.05
CA VAL A 202 -9.43 21.54 12.79
C VAL A 202 -10.71 21.54 11.95
N LEU A 203 -11.85 21.24 12.57
CA LEU A 203 -13.15 21.17 11.93
C LEU A 203 -14.08 22.27 12.46
N PRO A 204 -15.13 22.65 11.71
CA PRO A 204 -16.15 23.55 12.23
C PRO A 204 -16.78 23.01 13.52
N ALA A 205 -17.23 23.91 14.39
CA ALA A 205 -17.90 23.57 15.64
C ALA A 205 -19.19 22.76 15.38
N LYS A 206 -19.94 23.12 14.33
CA LYS A 206 -21.14 22.39 13.90
C LYS A 206 -20.77 21.15 13.07
N ARG A 207 -21.00 19.97 13.65
CA ARG A 207 -20.74 18.65 13.04
C ARG A 207 -21.94 18.13 12.22
N SER A 208 -22.34 18.89 11.21
CA SER A 208 -23.39 18.52 10.25
C SER A 208 -22.93 17.51 9.20
N ASP A 209 -23.88 16.89 8.51
CA ASP A 209 -23.67 16.04 7.33
C ASP A 209 -22.74 16.70 6.30
N THR A 210 -22.98 17.97 5.97
CA THR A 210 -22.19 18.70 4.95
C THR A 210 -20.76 18.97 5.42
N ASN A 211 -20.57 19.46 6.65
CA ASN A 211 -19.24 19.75 7.19
C ASN A 211 -18.39 18.49 7.38
N LEU A 212 -19.00 17.43 7.91
CA LEU A 212 -18.30 16.14 8.07
C LEU A 212 -18.08 15.44 6.73
N LYS A 213 -18.98 15.57 5.75
CA LYS A 213 -18.72 15.10 4.38
C LYS A 213 -17.52 15.80 3.77
N ALA A 214 -17.41 17.12 3.91
CA ALA A 214 -16.25 17.89 3.46
C ALA A 214 -14.95 17.37 4.11
N ALA A 215 -14.96 17.15 5.42
CA ALA A 215 -13.83 16.56 6.14
C ALA A 215 -13.49 15.13 5.66
N GLY A 216 -14.50 14.29 5.43
CA GLY A 216 -14.34 12.92 4.94
C GLY A 216 -13.77 12.85 3.52
N ILE A 217 -14.15 13.76 2.63
CA ILE A 217 -13.57 13.89 1.28
C ILE A 217 -12.08 14.23 1.38
N LEU A 218 -11.71 15.22 2.20
CA LEU A 218 -10.30 15.58 2.43
C LEU A 218 -9.50 14.42 3.04
N ALA A 219 -10.06 13.71 4.01
CA ALA A 219 -9.44 12.54 4.61
C ALA A 219 -9.22 11.42 3.58
N SER A 220 -10.20 11.15 2.72
CA SER A 220 -10.06 10.16 1.64
C SER A 220 -9.03 10.57 0.59
N TRP A 221 -8.92 11.86 0.26
CA TRP A 221 -7.84 12.36 -0.61
C TRP A 221 -6.46 12.12 0.01
N MET A 222 -6.26 12.49 1.27
CA MET A 222 -4.99 12.26 1.98
C MET A 222 -4.67 10.77 2.16
N GLY A 223 -5.66 9.92 2.38
CA GLY A 223 -5.51 8.47 2.40
C GLY A 223 -5.13 7.88 1.03
N ALA A 224 -5.66 8.45 -0.06
CA ALA A 224 -5.27 8.08 -1.42
C ALA A 224 -3.82 8.47 -1.74
N GLN A 225 -3.32 9.60 -1.22
CA GLN A 225 -1.90 9.98 -1.32
C GLN A 225 -0.99 9.06 -0.47
N ALA A 226 -1.35 8.83 0.80
CA ALA A 226 -0.55 8.07 1.76
C ALA A 226 -0.70 6.54 1.69
N PHE A 227 -1.13 5.99 0.55
CA PHE A 227 -1.61 4.61 0.42
C PHE A 227 -0.61 3.52 0.87
N TYR A 228 0.68 3.77 0.76
CA TYR A 228 1.77 2.83 1.06
C TYR A 228 2.13 2.79 2.55
N ARG A 229 1.71 3.81 3.32
CA ARG A 229 2.09 4.04 4.72
C ARG A 229 0.93 4.41 5.65
N GLN A 230 -0.28 4.51 5.10
CA GLN A 230 -1.54 4.90 5.75
C GLN A 230 -1.58 6.36 6.24
N ALA A 231 -2.81 6.83 6.49
CA ALA A 231 -3.10 8.12 7.10
C ALA A 231 -3.91 7.95 8.40
N GLU A 232 -3.68 8.85 9.34
CA GLU A 232 -4.35 8.97 10.63
C GLU A 232 -4.60 10.46 10.90
N PHE A 233 -5.80 10.81 11.36
CA PHE A 233 -6.22 12.20 11.49
C PHE A 233 -6.37 12.58 12.96
N ASP A 234 -5.62 13.59 13.40
CA ASP A 234 -5.71 14.15 14.75
C ASP A 234 -6.69 15.32 14.74
N LEU A 235 -7.77 15.25 15.53
CA LEU A 235 -8.67 16.40 15.70
C LEU A 235 -8.10 17.36 16.74
N LEU A 236 -7.96 18.63 16.36
CA LEU A 236 -7.57 19.72 17.26
C LEU A 236 -8.68 20.79 17.32
N ASP A 237 -8.76 21.48 18.45
CA ASP A 237 -9.67 22.62 18.62
C ASP A 237 -9.15 23.88 17.90
N ASN A 238 -7.83 24.01 17.72
CA ASN A 238 -7.13 25.16 17.16
C ASN A 238 -5.92 24.74 16.32
N ALA A 239 -5.39 25.64 15.49
CA ALA A 239 -4.19 25.41 14.69
C ALA A 239 -2.98 25.10 15.58
N SER A 240 -2.17 24.09 15.22
CA SER A 240 -1.06 23.64 16.06
C SER A 240 0.19 24.52 15.92
N PRO A 241 0.75 25.10 17.00
CA PRO A 241 1.96 25.91 16.92
C PRO A 241 3.22 25.08 16.60
N THR A 242 3.13 23.75 16.59
CA THR A 242 4.27 22.82 16.38
C THR A 242 4.11 21.90 15.17
N ARG A 243 2.92 21.84 14.53
CA ARG A 243 2.62 20.90 13.44
C ARG A 243 1.81 21.55 12.32
N HIS A 244 2.10 21.16 11.08
CA HIS A 244 1.27 21.52 9.93
C HIS A 244 -0.18 21.07 10.19
N THR A 245 -1.14 21.96 9.94
CA THR A 245 -2.56 21.74 10.30
C THR A 245 -3.45 22.20 9.15
N ILE A 246 -4.46 21.42 8.80
CA ILE A 246 -5.51 21.88 7.87
C ILE A 246 -6.74 22.29 8.68
N ILE A 247 -7.29 23.47 8.40
CA ILE A 247 -8.42 24.06 9.11
C ILE A 247 -9.58 24.16 8.12
N LEU A 248 -10.63 23.39 8.35
CA LEU A 248 -11.92 23.55 7.68
C LEU A 248 -12.76 24.52 8.51
N THR A 249 -13.22 25.62 7.92
CA THR A 249 -13.93 26.65 8.68
C THR A 249 -15.04 27.36 7.90
N THR A 250 -16.08 27.78 8.63
CA THR A 250 -17.08 28.74 8.14
C THR A 250 -16.91 30.15 8.73
N GLY A 251 -15.69 30.49 9.20
CA GLY A 251 -15.34 31.74 9.88
C GLY A 251 -15.01 31.62 11.37
N GLU A 252 -14.93 30.40 11.89
CA GLU A 252 -14.34 30.04 13.18
C GLU A 252 -12.81 29.87 13.04
N ASN A 253 -12.03 30.04 14.11
CA ASN A 253 -10.58 29.72 14.13
C ASN A 253 -9.75 30.33 12.98
N MET A 254 -10.17 31.50 12.47
CA MET A 254 -9.54 32.21 11.35
C MET A 254 -8.05 32.54 11.63
N PRO A 255 -7.21 32.74 10.59
CA PRO A 255 -5.84 33.20 10.81
C PRO A 255 -5.84 34.56 11.52
N GLN A 256 -4.89 34.79 12.42
CA GLN A 256 -4.86 36.03 13.21
C GLN A 256 -4.85 37.28 12.32
N GLY A 257 -5.64 38.28 12.69
CA GLY A 257 -5.84 39.49 11.90
C GLY A 257 -6.81 39.34 10.72
N MET A 258 -7.50 38.19 10.61
CA MET A 258 -8.59 37.99 9.65
C MET A 258 -9.90 37.60 10.37
N ASP A 259 -10.99 38.27 9.99
CA ASP A 259 -12.35 38.01 10.47
C ASP A 259 -13.19 37.24 9.43
N LYS A 260 -14.29 36.62 9.90
CA LYS A 260 -15.28 35.92 9.06
C LYS A 260 -15.82 36.76 7.89
N THR A 261 -15.84 38.10 8.02
CA THR A 261 -16.30 39.03 6.98
C THR A 261 -15.42 39.06 5.73
N GLN A 262 -14.17 38.59 5.83
CA GLN A 262 -13.19 38.57 4.72
C GLN A 262 -13.24 37.27 3.90
N ILE A 263 -14.17 36.37 4.21
CA ILE A 263 -14.46 35.19 3.38
C ILE A 263 -15.37 35.61 2.23
N GLU A 264 -14.77 35.82 1.06
CA GLU A 264 -15.47 36.26 -0.17
C GLU A 264 -16.30 35.15 -0.83
N GLY A 265 -16.05 33.87 -0.48
CA GLY A 265 -16.72 32.68 -1.00
C GLY A 265 -15.90 31.41 -0.73
N PRO A 266 -16.17 30.30 -1.46
CA PRO A 266 -15.36 29.08 -1.41
C PRO A 266 -13.89 29.39 -1.69
N SER A 267 -13.02 29.24 -0.71
CA SER A 267 -11.63 29.70 -0.82
C SER A 267 -10.62 28.83 -0.06
N LEU A 268 -9.40 28.87 -0.56
CA LEU A 268 -8.23 28.20 -0.01
C LEU A 268 -7.18 29.25 0.33
N MET A 269 -6.51 29.14 1.47
CA MET A 269 -5.44 30.05 1.86
C MET A 269 -4.37 29.31 2.66
N ILE A 270 -3.10 29.50 2.30
CA ILE A 270 -1.97 28.96 3.06
C ILE A 270 -1.24 30.08 3.81
N VAL A 271 -0.93 29.86 5.08
CA VAL A 271 -0.18 30.81 5.92
C VAL A 271 0.88 30.08 6.74
N GLY A 272 1.90 30.82 7.19
CA GLY A 272 2.80 30.35 8.24
C GLY A 272 2.17 30.56 9.62
N SER A 273 2.56 29.74 10.60
CA SER A 273 2.28 30.00 12.01
C SER A 273 3.01 31.26 12.48
N GLN A 274 2.42 31.99 13.42
CA GLN A 274 2.95 33.25 13.94
C GLN A 274 4.30 33.06 14.65
N ASP A 275 4.38 32.06 15.54
CA ASP A 275 5.58 31.78 16.32
C ASP A 275 6.69 31.12 15.48
N ASN A 276 6.31 30.44 14.40
CA ASN A 276 7.24 29.73 13.53
C ASN A 276 6.70 29.66 12.07
N PRO A 277 7.14 30.58 11.19
CA PRO A 277 6.70 30.64 9.81
C PRO A 277 6.93 29.37 8.98
N SER A 278 7.88 28.51 9.38
CA SER A 278 8.14 27.23 8.73
C SER A 278 6.98 26.24 8.88
N ILE A 279 6.17 26.38 9.94
CA ILE A 279 4.97 25.58 10.13
C ILE A 279 3.84 26.21 9.33
N LYS A 280 3.22 25.42 8.45
CA LYS A 280 2.16 25.88 7.53
C LYS A 280 0.77 25.46 7.98
N HIS A 281 -0.19 26.36 7.81
CA HIS A 281 -1.61 26.14 8.02
C HIS A 281 -2.36 26.35 6.71
N LEU A 282 -3.15 25.35 6.29
CA LEU A 282 -4.03 25.44 5.13
C LEU A 282 -5.45 25.66 5.62
N TYR A 283 -5.99 26.83 5.30
CA TYR A 283 -7.36 27.20 5.55
C TYR A 283 -8.22 26.85 4.34
N VAL A 284 -9.24 26.02 4.56
CA VAL A 284 -10.30 25.68 3.61
C VAL A 284 -11.56 26.34 4.14
N MET A 285 -12.09 27.30 3.37
CA MET A 285 -13.02 28.31 3.87
C MET A 285 -14.26 28.43 2.99
N GLY A 286 -15.41 28.70 3.62
CA GLY A 286 -16.63 29.13 2.95
C GLY A 286 -17.51 29.93 3.91
N ARG A 287 -18.45 30.74 3.41
CA ARG A 287 -19.40 31.47 4.28
C ARG A 287 -20.49 30.56 4.84
N THR A 288 -20.76 29.46 4.13
CA THR A 288 -21.73 28.41 4.44
C THR A 288 -21.07 27.03 4.38
N GLU A 289 -21.77 26.01 4.87
CA GLU A 289 -21.34 24.61 4.80
C GLU A 289 -21.18 24.13 3.34
N ASP A 290 -22.07 24.57 2.45
CA ASP A 290 -22.00 24.26 1.02
C ASP A 290 -20.79 24.93 0.34
N GLU A 291 -20.47 26.18 0.71
CA GLU A 291 -19.27 26.85 0.19
C GLU A 291 -17.98 26.18 0.70
N LEU A 292 -17.96 25.71 1.94
CA LEU A 292 -16.85 24.94 2.49
C LEU A 292 -16.68 23.59 1.76
N LEU A 293 -17.78 22.90 1.45
CA LEU A 293 -17.75 21.68 0.64
C LEU A 293 -17.24 21.93 -0.79
N GLN A 294 -17.64 23.05 -1.42
CA GLN A 294 -17.09 23.47 -2.73
C GLN A 294 -15.59 23.79 -2.65
N ALA A 295 -15.12 24.43 -1.57
CA ALA A 295 -13.69 24.69 -1.37
C ALA A 295 -12.89 23.38 -1.23
N VAL A 296 -13.41 22.37 -0.51
CA VAL A 296 -12.80 21.03 -0.46
C VAL A 296 -12.79 20.37 -1.84
N TYR A 297 -13.87 20.42 -2.62
CA TYR A 297 -13.86 19.88 -3.98
C TYR A 297 -12.79 20.57 -4.86
N GLY A 298 -12.63 21.88 -4.76
CA GLY A 298 -11.60 22.62 -5.48
C GLY A 298 -10.18 22.22 -5.07
N LEU A 299 -9.92 22.04 -3.78
CA LEU A 299 -8.63 21.54 -3.27
C LEU A 299 -8.29 20.13 -3.80
N VAL A 300 -9.29 19.25 -3.83
CA VAL A 300 -9.10 17.81 -4.04
C VAL A 300 -9.11 17.41 -5.51
N ILE A 301 -9.83 18.15 -6.37
CA ILE A 301 -9.94 17.88 -7.82
C ILE A 301 -9.02 18.81 -8.62
N GLU A 302 -9.10 20.12 -8.37
CA GLU A 302 -8.38 21.16 -9.11
C GLU A 302 -7.02 21.52 -8.45
N GLY A 303 -6.56 20.72 -7.48
CA GLY A 303 -5.37 21.03 -6.67
C GLY A 303 -4.10 21.31 -7.48
N GLN A 304 -3.96 20.72 -8.66
CA GLN A 304 -2.79 20.87 -9.54
C GLN A 304 -2.72 22.23 -10.27
N VAL A 305 -3.81 23.00 -10.32
CA VAL A 305 -3.85 24.33 -10.96
C VAL A 305 -3.89 25.49 -9.95
N LEU A 306 -3.83 25.19 -8.65
CA LEU A 306 -3.75 26.20 -7.60
C LEU A 306 -2.38 26.89 -7.59
N SER A 307 -2.36 28.19 -7.32
CA SER A 307 -1.13 28.98 -7.19
C SER A 307 -1.34 30.22 -6.33
N GLY A 308 -0.25 30.74 -5.77
CA GLY A 308 -0.25 31.88 -4.87
C GLY A 308 -0.79 31.55 -3.47
N GLN A 309 -0.89 32.57 -2.62
CA GLN A 309 -1.22 32.38 -1.21
C GLN A 309 -2.71 32.10 -0.92
N LYS A 310 -3.62 32.69 -1.72
CA LYS A 310 -5.07 32.59 -1.57
C LYS A 310 -5.69 32.32 -2.95
N ALA A 311 -6.57 31.32 -3.04
CA ALA A 311 -7.33 31.00 -4.24
C ALA A 311 -8.84 31.02 -3.95
N LEU A 312 -9.63 31.47 -4.93
CA LEU A 312 -11.10 31.48 -4.87
C LEU A 312 -11.65 30.42 -5.85
N VAL A 313 -12.38 29.45 -5.33
CA VAL A 313 -12.96 28.34 -6.10
C VAL A 313 -14.30 28.80 -6.68
N LYS A 314 -14.33 29.12 -7.98
CA LYS A 314 -15.53 29.66 -8.66
C LYS A 314 -16.57 28.59 -9.01
N LYS A 315 -16.12 27.42 -9.44
CA LYS A 315 -16.94 26.27 -9.86
C LYS A 315 -16.07 25.02 -9.81
N VAL A 316 -16.65 23.89 -9.44
CA VAL A 316 -16.03 22.56 -9.57
C VAL A 316 -17.01 21.63 -10.25
N GLU A 317 -16.55 20.83 -11.20
CA GLU A 317 -17.37 19.81 -11.87
C GLU A 317 -16.87 18.41 -11.50
N LEU A 318 -17.72 17.62 -10.82
CA LEU A 318 -17.36 16.27 -10.38
C LEU A 318 -17.30 15.23 -11.53
N GLY A 319 -17.43 15.67 -12.78
CA GLY A 319 -17.49 14.81 -13.97
C GLY A 319 -18.71 13.89 -14.06
N ALA A 320 -18.64 12.91 -14.96
CA ALA A 320 -19.63 11.84 -15.06
C ALA A 320 -19.59 10.90 -13.84
N PRO A 321 -20.71 10.22 -13.50
CA PRO A 321 -20.68 9.13 -12.51
C PRO A 321 -19.62 8.07 -12.87
N ARG A 322 -18.94 7.57 -11.84
CA ARG A 322 -18.00 6.44 -11.96
C ARG A 322 -18.71 5.17 -12.41
N LYS A 323 -17.94 4.20 -12.90
CA LYS A 323 -18.39 2.84 -13.23
C LYS A 323 -17.97 1.88 -12.11
N PRO A 324 -18.68 0.75 -11.93
CA PRO A 324 -18.22 -0.33 -11.06
C PRO A 324 -16.79 -0.77 -11.41
N TYR A 325 -15.97 -1.00 -10.39
CA TYR A 325 -14.58 -1.47 -10.47
C TYR A 325 -13.58 -0.54 -11.19
N ASP A 326 -13.95 0.72 -11.47
CA ASP A 326 -13.08 1.69 -12.17
C ASP A 326 -12.02 2.38 -11.29
N ALA A 327 -11.77 1.85 -10.09
CA ALA A 327 -10.84 2.42 -9.12
C ALA A 327 -9.38 2.36 -9.64
N PRO A 328 -8.64 3.49 -9.72
CA PRO A 328 -7.27 3.51 -10.23
C PRO A 328 -6.28 2.59 -9.51
N ARG A 329 -6.58 2.17 -8.27
CA ARG A 329 -5.77 1.19 -7.51
C ARG A 329 -6.13 -0.26 -7.77
N TYR A 330 -7.18 -0.56 -8.51
CA TYR A 330 -7.46 -1.91 -8.95
C TYR A 330 -6.87 -2.13 -10.34
N VAL A 331 -6.24 -3.30 -10.54
CA VAL A 331 -5.88 -3.76 -11.88
C VAL A 331 -7.19 -3.92 -12.67
N PRO A 332 -7.34 -3.32 -13.86
CA PRO A 332 -8.54 -3.45 -14.67
C PRO A 332 -8.94 -4.92 -14.92
N THR A 333 -10.21 -5.22 -14.73
CA THR A 333 -10.79 -6.57 -14.84
C THR A 333 -11.71 -6.73 -16.06
N ASP A 334 -11.64 -5.79 -17.02
CA ASP A 334 -12.46 -5.77 -18.24
C ASP A 334 -11.65 -5.99 -19.53
N ARG A 335 -10.31 -6.01 -19.45
CA ARG A 335 -9.38 -6.16 -20.58
C ARG A 335 -8.01 -6.71 -20.15
N PRO A 336 -7.15 -7.11 -21.10
CA PRO A 336 -5.72 -7.22 -20.87
C PRO A 336 -5.09 -5.89 -20.43
N VAL A 337 -4.19 -5.96 -19.45
CA VAL A 337 -3.49 -4.81 -18.86
C VAL A 337 -1.99 -4.96 -19.09
N ARG A 338 -1.33 -3.88 -19.52
CA ARG A 338 0.13 -3.87 -19.71
C ARG A 338 0.85 -3.64 -18.39
N PHE A 339 2.03 -4.23 -18.22
CA PHE A 339 2.85 -3.99 -17.03
C PHE A 339 3.28 -2.52 -16.90
N GLY A 340 3.43 -1.81 -18.01
CA GLY A 340 3.66 -0.35 -18.02
C GLY A 340 2.52 0.49 -17.43
N GLU A 341 1.30 -0.06 -17.30
CA GLU A 341 0.18 0.59 -16.60
C GLU A 341 0.20 0.32 -15.08
N LEU A 342 1.06 -0.60 -14.62
CA LEU A 342 1.08 -1.17 -13.26
C LEU A 342 2.40 -0.91 -12.50
N ILE A 343 3.36 -0.22 -13.13
CA ILE A 343 4.58 0.23 -12.46
C ILE A 343 4.31 1.50 -11.63
N ASP A 344 4.85 1.50 -10.41
CA ASP A 344 4.88 2.65 -9.51
C ASP A 344 5.98 3.65 -9.91
N PHE A 345 7.09 3.18 -10.53
CA PHE A 345 8.22 4.03 -10.93
C PHE A 345 9.00 3.49 -12.16
N PRO A 346 9.68 4.37 -12.94
CA PRO A 346 10.53 3.95 -14.06
C PRO A 346 11.65 2.99 -13.62
N GLY A 347 11.92 1.95 -14.41
CA GLY A 347 12.96 0.95 -14.09
C GLY A 347 12.59 -0.07 -13.01
N GLN A 348 11.35 -0.08 -12.48
CA GLN A 348 10.87 -1.08 -11.51
C GLN A 348 10.99 -2.53 -12.02
N LEU A 349 10.96 -2.71 -13.34
CA LEU A 349 11.07 -4.01 -14.04
C LEU A 349 12.49 -4.33 -14.53
N GLU A 350 13.48 -3.50 -14.20
CA GLU A 350 14.89 -3.74 -14.51
C GLU A 350 15.60 -4.44 -13.34
N VAL A 351 16.51 -5.35 -13.69
CA VAL A 351 17.33 -6.12 -12.73
C VAL A 351 18.80 -6.14 -13.14
N SER A 352 19.67 -6.33 -12.16
CA SER A 352 21.11 -6.55 -12.34
C SER A 352 21.54 -7.82 -11.60
N ALA A 353 22.80 -8.22 -11.77
CA ALA A 353 23.42 -9.26 -10.94
C ALA A 353 23.28 -8.98 -9.43
N ASP A 354 23.40 -7.71 -9.01
CA ASP A 354 23.33 -7.32 -7.60
C ASP A 354 21.88 -7.13 -7.10
N LYS A 355 20.95 -6.78 -8.00
CA LYS A 355 19.50 -6.69 -7.74
C LYS A 355 18.73 -7.63 -8.70
N PRO A 356 18.75 -8.95 -8.46
CA PRO A 356 18.20 -9.95 -9.40
C PRO A 356 16.68 -10.08 -9.40
N ARG A 357 15.93 -9.31 -8.59
CA ARG A 357 14.47 -9.45 -8.42
C ARG A 357 13.74 -8.14 -8.75
N ALA A 358 12.80 -8.20 -9.70
CA ALA A 358 11.79 -7.18 -9.96
C ALA A 358 10.42 -7.68 -9.46
N ALA A 359 9.49 -6.76 -9.12
CA ALA A 359 8.16 -7.11 -8.63
C ALA A 359 7.10 -6.06 -8.98
N LEU A 360 5.87 -6.52 -9.24
CA LEU A 360 4.66 -5.73 -9.47
C LEU A 360 3.63 -6.05 -8.39
N ASN A 361 2.99 -5.01 -7.86
CA ASN A 361 1.89 -5.13 -6.90
C ASN A 361 0.55 -5.15 -7.66
N LEU A 362 -0.17 -6.27 -7.58
CA LEU A 362 -1.45 -6.46 -8.28
C LEU A 362 -2.58 -6.48 -7.25
N ARG A 363 -3.31 -5.37 -7.14
CA ARG A 363 -4.51 -5.28 -6.31
C ARG A 363 -5.75 -5.52 -7.14
N LEU A 364 -6.60 -6.43 -6.69
CA LEU A 364 -7.78 -6.90 -7.40
C LEU A 364 -9.04 -6.72 -6.57
N PRO A 365 -10.21 -6.53 -7.21
CA PRO A 365 -11.50 -6.57 -6.55
C PRO A 365 -11.67 -7.86 -5.71
N PRO A 366 -12.00 -7.78 -4.41
CA PRO A 366 -12.16 -8.95 -3.54
C PRO A 366 -13.27 -9.94 -3.91
N ASP A 367 -14.02 -9.67 -4.98
CA ASP A 367 -15.09 -10.51 -5.51
C ASP A 367 -14.73 -11.22 -6.82
N LEU A 368 -13.50 -11.13 -7.32
CA LEU A 368 -13.07 -11.99 -8.44
C LEU A 368 -13.07 -13.46 -8.02
N PHE A 369 -13.95 -14.26 -8.64
CA PHE A 369 -14.10 -15.66 -8.30
C PHE A 369 -13.07 -16.53 -9.05
N SER A 370 -11.97 -16.86 -8.36
CA SER A 370 -10.97 -17.84 -8.79
C SER A 370 -11.38 -19.27 -8.41
N TRP A 371 -11.26 -20.24 -9.33
CA TRP A 371 -11.44 -21.66 -9.01
C TRP A 371 -10.39 -22.56 -9.68
N ALA A 372 -10.24 -23.78 -9.16
CA ALA A 372 -9.29 -24.75 -9.66
C ALA A 372 -9.56 -25.15 -11.13
N GLY A 373 -8.57 -24.95 -11.99
CA GLY A 373 -8.62 -25.28 -13.42
C GLY A 373 -9.00 -24.12 -14.34
N ARG A 374 -9.09 -22.88 -13.85
CA ARG A 374 -9.02 -21.69 -14.71
C ARG A 374 -7.67 -21.01 -14.51
N ASN A 375 -7.09 -20.56 -15.61
CA ASN A 375 -5.81 -19.86 -15.65
C ASN A 375 -6.02 -18.44 -16.16
N ILE A 376 -5.12 -17.55 -15.76
CA ILE A 376 -5.02 -16.16 -16.18
C ILE A 376 -3.89 -16.11 -17.21
N PRO A 377 -4.17 -15.76 -18.48
CA PRO A 377 -3.13 -15.65 -19.49
C PRO A 377 -2.23 -14.45 -19.19
N MET A 378 -0.93 -14.65 -19.38
CA MET A 378 0.10 -13.64 -19.23
C MET A 378 1.10 -13.76 -20.38
N ASP A 379 1.21 -12.73 -21.21
CA ASP A 379 2.20 -12.67 -22.29
C ASP A 379 3.42 -11.91 -21.79
N LEU A 380 4.47 -12.65 -21.43
CA LEU A 380 5.68 -12.09 -20.84
C LEU A 380 6.71 -11.79 -21.93
N LYS A 381 7.16 -10.55 -21.99
CA LYS A 381 8.24 -10.10 -22.86
C LYS A 381 9.43 -9.70 -21.99
N TYR A 382 10.62 -10.21 -22.28
CA TYR A 382 11.79 -9.93 -21.47
C TYR A 382 13.09 -9.90 -22.29
N ARG A 383 14.08 -9.20 -21.74
CA ARG A 383 15.41 -9.00 -22.33
C ARG A 383 16.46 -9.29 -21.26
N TYR A 384 17.61 -9.85 -21.64
CA TYR A 384 18.67 -10.21 -20.69
C TYR A 384 20.04 -10.23 -21.35
N THR A 385 21.09 -10.16 -20.53
CA THR A 385 22.46 -10.45 -20.95
C THR A 385 22.58 -11.95 -21.20
N ALA A 386 22.42 -12.36 -22.46
CA ALA A 386 22.46 -13.77 -22.85
C ALA A 386 23.84 -14.38 -22.55
N PRO A 387 23.91 -15.59 -21.96
CA PRO A 387 25.18 -16.24 -21.67
C PRO A 387 25.91 -16.68 -22.95
N SER A 388 27.23 -16.84 -22.87
CA SER A 388 28.08 -17.31 -23.98
C SER A 388 27.86 -18.78 -24.32
N ARG A 389 27.38 -19.57 -23.35
CA ARG A 389 27.04 -20.99 -23.48
C ARG A 389 25.86 -21.33 -22.57
N TRP A 390 25.18 -22.45 -22.84
CA TRP A 390 24.20 -23.00 -21.91
C TRP A 390 24.81 -23.20 -20.50
N ASN A 391 24.13 -22.64 -19.50
CA ASN A 391 24.45 -22.73 -18.09
C ASN A 391 23.12 -22.73 -17.27
N ASP A 392 23.20 -22.81 -15.95
CA ASP A 392 22.01 -22.82 -15.08
C ASP A 392 21.45 -21.41 -14.81
N SER A 393 21.58 -20.46 -15.75
CA SER A 393 20.93 -19.16 -15.63
C SER A 393 19.43 -19.28 -15.87
N LEU A 394 18.63 -18.68 -15.00
CA LEU A 394 17.19 -18.91 -14.90
C LEU A 394 16.41 -17.60 -14.74
N LEU A 395 15.23 -17.53 -15.34
CA LEU A 395 14.17 -16.58 -14.99
C LEU A 395 13.06 -17.33 -14.25
N ASN A 396 12.93 -17.05 -12.96
CA ASN A 396 11.87 -17.54 -12.10
C ASN A 396 10.70 -16.54 -12.05
N ILE A 397 9.48 -17.04 -12.20
CA ILE A 397 8.25 -16.24 -12.09
C ILE A 397 7.48 -16.73 -10.87
N GLU A 398 7.24 -15.83 -9.93
CA GLU A 398 6.56 -16.11 -8.66
C GLU A 398 5.31 -15.26 -8.54
N ILE A 399 4.25 -15.80 -7.94
CA ILE A 399 3.13 -14.99 -7.43
C ILE A 399 2.94 -15.30 -5.95
N ASN A 400 2.87 -14.27 -5.11
CA ASN A 400 2.71 -14.41 -3.66
C ASN A 400 3.75 -15.36 -3.03
N ASN A 401 5.02 -15.21 -3.44
CA ASN A 401 6.17 -16.07 -3.09
C ASN A 401 6.04 -17.55 -3.51
N ALA A 402 5.08 -17.91 -4.36
CA ALA A 402 4.92 -19.25 -4.90
C ALA A 402 5.33 -19.31 -6.39
N LEU A 403 6.35 -20.10 -6.70
CA LEU A 403 6.86 -20.32 -8.06
C LEU A 403 5.74 -20.82 -8.99
N ILE A 404 5.54 -20.10 -10.09
CA ILE A 404 4.66 -20.48 -11.21
C ILE A 404 5.44 -21.30 -12.24
N GLN A 405 6.54 -20.73 -12.75
CA GLN A 405 7.34 -21.31 -13.82
C GLN A 405 8.78 -20.77 -13.78
N SER A 406 9.72 -21.58 -14.27
CA SER A 406 11.13 -21.20 -14.46
C SER A 406 11.54 -21.42 -15.92
N PHE A 407 12.17 -20.43 -16.54
CA PHE A 407 12.76 -20.53 -17.87
C PHE A 407 14.29 -20.54 -17.78
N ARG A 408 14.95 -21.35 -18.61
CA ARG A 408 16.42 -21.27 -18.78
C ARG A 408 16.76 -20.16 -19.76
N LEU A 409 17.73 -19.33 -19.42
CA LEU A 409 18.19 -18.22 -20.26
C LEU A 409 19.10 -18.77 -21.36
N ALA A 410 18.65 -18.66 -22.61
CA ALA A 410 19.31 -19.24 -23.78
C ALA A 410 20.54 -18.42 -24.22
N PRO A 411 21.59 -19.06 -24.75
CA PRO A 411 22.73 -18.34 -25.29
C PRO A 411 22.37 -17.62 -26.60
N ARG A 412 23.08 -16.52 -26.88
CA ARG A 412 22.81 -15.64 -28.03
C ARG A 412 22.77 -16.37 -29.38
N SER A 413 23.52 -17.46 -29.54
CA SER A 413 23.58 -18.25 -30.77
C SER A 413 22.25 -18.89 -31.16
N GLU A 414 21.42 -19.32 -30.20
CA GLU A 414 20.11 -19.94 -30.48
C GLU A 414 19.00 -18.91 -30.67
N GLN A 415 19.03 -17.78 -29.95
CA GLN A 415 18.04 -16.71 -30.12
C GLN A 415 18.02 -16.16 -31.57
N VAL A 416 19.17 -16.15 -32.24
CA VAL A 416 19.29 -15.73 -33.65
C VAL A 416 18.75 -16.78 -34.63
N GLN A 417 18.94 -18.08 -34.36
CA GLN A 417 18.45 -19.14 -35.24
C GLN A 417 16.91 -19.25 -35.27
N ASN A 418 16.25 -18.95 -34.15
CA ASN A 418 14.78 -19.00 -34.06
C ASN A 418 14.08 -17.72 -34.60
N LYS A 419 14.82 -16.67 -34.98
CA LYS A 419 14.28 -15.40 -35.51
C LYS A 419 14.91 -15.00 -36.86
N ILE A 420 14.97 -15.94 -37.81
CA ILE A 420 15.41 -15.65 -39.19
C ILE A 420 14.31 -14.89 -39.94
N ASN A 421 14.24 -13.57 -39.73
CA ASN A 421 13.48 -12.64 -40.56
C ASN A 421 14.31 -11.36 -40.82
N ILE A 422 15.14 -11.45 -41.86
CA ILE A 422 15.75 -10.34 -42.63
C ILE A 422 16.40 -9.23 -41.78
N ASP A 423 17.65 -9.48 -41.36
CA ASP A 423 18.55 -8.45 -40.85
C ASP A 423 19.07 -7.58 -41.99
N LEU A 424 18.62 -6.33 -42.05
CA LEU A 424 19.13 -5.30 -42.95
C LEU A 424 19.38 -3.94 -42.27
N LEU A 425 19.19 -3.86 -40.94
CA LEU A 425 19.27 -2.62 -40.15
C LEU A 425 19.89 -2.80 -38.75
N GLY A 426 20.75 -3.81 -38.52
CA GLY A 426 21.81 -3.77 -37.49
C GLY A 426 21.40 -3.66 -36.02
N GLN A 427 20.11 -3.68 -35.70
CA GLN A 427 19.55 -3.61 -34.34
C GLN A 427 18.39 -4.61 -34.19
N ALA A 428 18.67 -5.90 -34.43
CA ALA A 428 17.75 -6.95 -34.03
C ALA A 428 17.67 -7.02 -32.49
N GLU A 429 16.63 -6.42 -31.91
CA GLU A 429 16.37 -6.50 -30.48
C GLU A 429 16.09 -7.96 -30.07
N LEU A 430 16.99 -8.54 -29.28
CA LEU A 430 16.88 -9.90 -28.77
C LEU A 430 15.89 -9.97 -27.59
N SER A 431 14.61 -9.70 -27.87
CA SER A 431 13.50 -9.96 -26.95
C SER A 431 13.11 -11.44 -26.95
N SER A 432 12.92 -12.01 -25.77
CA SER A 432 12.21 -13.28 -25.60
C SER A 432 10.74 -13.00 -25.27
N GLU A 433 9.82 -13.81 -25.82
CA GLU A 433 8.38 -13.73 -25.56
C GLU A 433 7.87 -15.12 -25.13
N GLU A 434 7.10 -15.18 -24.05
CA GLU A 434 6.58 -16.42 -23.46
C GLU A 434 5.12 -16.24 -23.04
N SER A 435 4.21 -17.12 -23.51
CA SER A 435 2.82 -17.14 -23.07
C SER A 435 2.65 -18.07 -21.87
N LEU A 436 2.34 -17.48 -20.71
CA LEU A 436 2.15 -18.17 -19.44
C LEU A 436 0.69 -18.21 -19.00
N GLN A 437 0.41 -19.11 -18.06
CA GLN A 437 -0.93 -19.40 -17.55
C GLN A 437 -0.88 -19.47 -16.02
N ILE A 438 -1.18 -18.36 -15.35
CA ILE A 438 -1.14 -18.29 -13.87
C ILE A 438 -2.40 -18.99 -13.33
N PRO A 439 -2.29 -20.01 -12.46
CA PRO A 439 -3.46 -20.68 -11.90
C PRO A 439 -4.28 -19.72 -11.02
N ALA A 440 -5.54 -19.48 -11.37
CA ALA A 440 -6.33 -18.40 -10.76
C ALA A 440 -6.46 -18.51 -9.24
N PHE A 441 -6.50 -19.73 -8.70
CA PHE A 441 -6.62 -19.98 -7.25
C PHE A 441 -5.40 -19.54 -6.41
N ARG A 442 -4.29 -19.14 -7.04
CA ARG A 442 -3.12 -18.53 -6.34
C ARG A 442 -3.25 -17.02 -6.18
N VAL A 443 -4.31 -16.42 -6.73
CA VAL A 443 -4.55 -14.98 -6.76
C VAL A 443 -5.62 -14.59 -5.74
N GLY A 444 -5.35 -13.56 -4.96
CA GLY A 444 -6.28 -12.96 -3.99
C GLY A 444 -6.49 -11.47 -4.25
N GLY A 445 -6.99 -10.73 -3.25
CA GLY A 445 -7.26 -9.29 -3.38
C GLY A 445 -6.02 -8.39 -3.43
N ASN A 446 -4.90 -8.80 -2.83
CA ASN A 446 -3.60 -8.14 -2.95
C ASN A 446 -2.57 -9.21 -3.33
N ASN A 447 -1.73 -8.94 -4.34
CA ASN A 447 -0.73 -9.90 -4.81
C ASN A 447 0.60 -9.24 -5.15
N GLU A 448 1.68 -9.99 -5.04
CA GLU A 448 3.00 -9.64 -5.61
C GLU A 448 3.31 -10.62 -6.75
N LEU A 449 3.51 -10.10 -7.97
CA LEU A 449 4.04 -10.84 -9.12
C LEU A 449 5.52 -10.50 -9.27
N ALA A 450 6.41 -11.46 -9.08
CA ALA A 450 7.85 -11.24 -9.03
C ALA A 450 8.62 -12.04 -10.09
N PHE A 451 9.70 -11.42 -10.57
CA PHE A 451 10.58 -11.92 -11.62
C PHE A 451 12.01 -11.99 -11.07
N GLY A 452 12.51 -13.20 -10.82
CA GLY A 452 13.84 -13.46 -10.28
C GLY A 452 14.79 -13.98 -11.35
N PHE A 453 15.81 -13.20 -11.71
CA PHE A 453 16.85 -13.59 -12.66
C PHE A 453 18.08 -14.15 -11.92
N GLY A 454 18.27 -15.46 -11.97
CA GLY A 454 19.52 -16.09 -11.56
C GLY A 454 20.54 -16.02 -12.70
N PHE A 455 21.53 -15.13 -12.61
CA PHE A 455 22.64 -15.08 -13.57
C PHE A 455 23.81 -15.93 -13.08
N MET A 456 24.16 -16.98 -13.81
CA MET A 456 25.32 -17.82 -13.48
C MET A 456 26.63 -17.22 -13.99
N ALA A 457 27.68 -17.35 -13.18
CA ALA A 457 29.03 -16.87 -13.50
C ALA A 457 29.62 -17.61 -14.72
N GLU A 458 30.36 -16.88 -15.56
CA GLU A 458 31.02 -17.46 -16.74
C GLU A 458 32.49 -17.76 -16.49
N GLY A 459 32.79 -19.04 -16.30
CA GLY A 459 34.14 -19.57 -16.13
C GLY A 459 34.07 -20.99 -15.56
N GLY A 460 35.14 -21.76 -15.76
CA GLY A 460 35.24 -23.15 -15.30
C GLY A 460 36.40 -23.32 -14.34
N GLY A 461 36.27 -22.79 -13.12
CA GLY A 461 37.31 -22.91 -12.08
C GLY A 461 36.89 -22.36 -10.73
N ALA A 462 37.62 -22.74 -9.68
CA ALA A 462 37.33 -22.44 -8.28
C ALA A 462 37.35 -20.94 -7.91
N CYS A 463 37.78 -20.05 -8.83
CA CYS A 463 37.89 -18.60 -8.62
C CYS A 463 37.09 -17.81 -9.68
N THR A 464 35.97 -18.37 -10.17
CA THR A 464 35.14 -17.71 -11.19
C THR A 464 34.32 -16.58 -10.57
N ARG A 465 34.59 -15.33 -10.96
CA ARG A 465 33.79 -14.17 -10.52
C ARG A 465 32.41 -14.20 -11.16
N VAL A 466 31.36 -13.90 -10.39
CA VAL A 466 30.02 -13.61 -10.93
C VAL A 466 30.13 -12.44 -11.91
N SER A 467 29.45 -12.53 -13.05
CA SER A 467 29.42 -11.43 -14.02
C SER A 467 28.56 -10.29 -13.47
N GLN A 468 29.19 -9.34 -12.77
CA GLN A 468 28.52 -8.14 -12.22
C GLN A 468 27.92 -7.23 -13.31
N VAL A 469 28.21 -7.49 -14.59
CA VAL A 469 27.68 -6.75 -15.75
C VAL A 469 26.38 -7.36 -16.27
N ALA A 470 25.95 -8.52 -15.77
CA ALA A 470 24.69 -9.14 -16.19
C ALA A 470 23.48 -8.29 -15.79
N ARG A 471 22.58 -8.07 -16.75
CA ARG A 471 21.33 -7.32 -16.60
C ARG A 471 20.16 -8.09 -17.19
N GLY A 472 18.97 -7.81 -16.68
CA GLY A 472 17.69 -8.28 -17.20
C GLY A 472 16.64 -7.17 -17.13
N SER A 473 15.59 -7.29 -17.92
CA SER A 473 14.42 -6.41 -17.85
C SER A 473 13.19 -7.16 -18.31
N ILE A 474 12.07 -6.94 -17.63
CA ILE A 474 10.75 -7.28 -18.15
C ILE A 474 10.24 -6.08 -18.94
N ASP A 475 9.80 -6.32 -20.17
CA ASP A 475 9.33 -5.27 -21.07
C ASP A 475 7.95 -4.76 -20.58
N PRO A 476 7.74 -3.44 -20.44
CA PRO A 476 6.45 -2.87 -20.02
C PRO A 476 5.26 -3.25 -20.91
N GLU A 477 5.50 -3.67 -22.16
CA GLU A 477 4.48 -4.18 -23.09
C GLU A 477 4.04 -5.63 -22.81
N SER A 478 4.59 -6.28 -21.79
CA SER A 478 4.05 -7.55 -21.27
C SER A 478 2.62 -7.37 -20.75
N THR A 479 1.74 -8.34 -20.96
CA THR A 479 0.31 -8.23 -20.62
C THR A 479 -0.20 -9.32 -19.69
N LEU A 480 -1.21 -8.99 -18.88
CA LEU A 480 -1.93 -9.89 -17.99
C LEU A 480 -3.44 -9.62 -18.08
N ASP A 481 -4.26 -10.66 -18.25
CA ASP A 481 -5.71 -10.50 -18.52
C ASP A 481 -6.61 -11.18 -17.49
N PHE A 482 -7.27 -10.36 -16.67
CA PHE A 482 -8.26 -10.81 -15.69
C PHE A 482 -9.70 -10.80 -16.22
N SER A 483 -9.95 -10.33 -17.46
CA SER A 483 -11.31 -10.14 -18.02
C SER A 483 -12.18 -11.40 -18.07
N ASN A 484 -11.51 -12.54 -18.01
CA ASN A 484 -12.10 -13.86 -17.96
C ASN A 484 -12.72 -14.21 -16.59
N LEU A 485 -12.29 -13.62 -15.48
CA LEU A 485 -12.76 -13.97 -14.13
C LEU A 485 -14.11 -13.31 -13.80
N PRO A 486 -15.14 -14.07 -13.40
CA PRO A 486 -16.43 -13.49 -13.05
C PRO A 486 -16.39 -12.86 -11.66
N HIS A 487 -17.00 -11.68 -11.51
CA HIS A 487 -17.27 -11.08 -10.21
C HIS A 487 -18.39 -11.86 -9.50
N TYR A 488 -18.06 -12.57 -8.43
CA TYR A 488 -18.96 -13.30 -7.54
C TYR A 488 -18.32 -13.49 -6.16
N THR A 489 -19.05 -13.13 -5.11
CA THR A 489 -18.66 -13.47 -3.74
C THR A 489 -19.86 -13.71 -2.83
N ARG A 490 -19.67 -14.55 -1.81
CA ARG A 490 -20.63 -14.79 -0.73
C ARG A 490 -20.44 -13.70 0.31
N MET A 491 -21.54 -13.03 0.65
CA MET A 491 -21.59 -11.97 1.67
C MET A 491 -22.49 -12.44 2.83
N PRO A 492 -22.28 -11.96 4.07
CA PRO A 492 -21.28 -10.97 4.48
C PRO A 492 -19.87 -11.57 4.56
N ASN A 493 -18.86 -10.79 4.14
CA ASN A 493 -17.46 -11.21 4.16
C ASN A 493 -16.57 -10.06 4.66
N LEU A 494 -16.20 -10.12 5.94
CA LEU A 494 -15.36 -9.12 6.59
C LEU A 494 -13.91 -9.15 6.09
N THR A 495 -13.43 -10.28 5.53
CA THR A 495 -12.11 -10.33 4.89
C THR A 495 -12.10 -9.44 3.64
N ALA A 496 -13.16 -9.49 2.83
CA ALA A 496 -13.32 -8.65 1.64
C ALA A 496 -13.46 -7.16 2.01
N PHE A 497 -14.13 -6.85 3.12
CA PHE A 497 -14.16 -5.49 3.65
C PHE A 497 -12.78 -5.03 4.15
N ALA A 498 -12.14 -5.77 5.05
CA ALA A 498 -10.91 -5.31 5.71
C ALA A 498 -9.70 -5.18 4.76
N ASN A 499 -9.67 -5.93 3.65
CA ASN A 499 -8.55 -5.89 2.69
C ASN A 499 -8.75 -4.90 1.52
N GLY A 500 -9.97 -4.38 1.30
CA GLY A 500 -10.26 -3.53 0.13
C GLY A 500 -11.59 -2.76 0.16
N GLY A 501 -12.29 -2.69 1.29
CA GLY A 501 -13.54 -1.92 1.45
C GLY A 501 -14.75 -2.48 0.72
N TYR A 502 -14.71 -3.72 0.25
CA TYR A 502 -15.80 -4.30 -0.53
C TYR A 502 -17.05 -4.55 0.36
N PRO A 503 -18.29 -4.28 -0.10
CA PRO A 503 -18.68 -3.82 -1.45
C PRO A 503 -18.74 -2.29 -1.58
N PHE A 504 -18.46 -1.54 -0.52
CA PHE A 504 -18.54 -0.07 -0.50
C PHE A 504 -17.56 0.60 -1.49
N SER A 505 -16.47 -0.09 -1.84
CA SER A 505 -15.45 0.33 -2.81
C SER A 505 -15.72 -0.10 -4.26
N ILE A 506 -16.86 -0.71 -4.59
CA ILE A 506 -17.23 -1.04 -5.98
C ILE A 506 -17.27 0.24 -6.84
N MET A 507 -17.77 1.34 -6.28
CA MET A 507 -17.72 2.67 -6.91
C MET A 507 -16.55 3.46 -6.32
N ALA A 508 -15.60 3.88 -7.15
CA ALA A 508 -14.34 4.47 -6.67
C ALA A 508 -14.50 5.80 -5.90
N ASP A 509 -15.59 6.53 -6.15
CA ASP A 509 -15.99 7.78 -5.48
C ASP A 509 -17.01 7.57 -4.34
N LEU A 510 -17.28 6.31 -4.00
CA LEU A 510 -18.26 5.85 -3.01
C LEU A 510 -19.71 6.30 -3.28
N SER A 511 -20.10 6.50 -4.54
CA SER A 511 -21.46 6.95 -4.89
C SER A 511 -22.60 6.05 -4.38
N ASP A 512 -22.38 4.74 -4.27
CA ASP A 512 -23.34 3.73 -3.77
C ASP A 512 -23.18 3.40 -2.27
N THR A 513 -22.48 4.28 -1.53
CA THR A 513 -22.17 4.11 -0.11
C THR A 513 -22.74 5.26 0.72
N ALA A 514 -23.38 4.90 1.83
CA ALA A 514 -23.79 5.80 2.91
C ALA A 514 -22.97 5.53 4.18
N ILE A 515 -22.50 6.57 4.85
CA ILE A 515 -21.87 6.48 6.17
C ILE A 515 -22.85 7.06 7.20
N VAL A 516 -22.99 6.39 8.34
CA VAL A 516 -23.92 6.78 9.41
C VAL A 516 -23.14 7.02 10.70
N LEU A 517 -23.41 8.16 11.33
CA LEU A 517 -22.87 8.55 12.64
C LEU A 517 -24.01 8.95 13.59
N PRO A 518 -23.89 8.72 14.91
CA PRO A 518 -24.85 9.22 15.89
C PRO A 518 -24.97 10.75 15.87
N THR A 519 -26.09 11.30 16.37
CA THR A 519 -26.22 12.76 16.51
C THR A 519 -25.14 13.33 17.43
N ASN A 520 -24.67 14.54 17.11
CA ASN A 520 -23.57 15.21 17.83
C ASN A 520 -22.38 14.26 18.06
N PRO A 521 -21.73 13.77 16.99
CA PRO A 521 -20.69 12.75 17.08
C PRO A 521 -19.49 13.27 17.88
N THR A 522 -19.01 12.42 18.78
CA THR A 522 -17.85 12.70 19.63
C THR A 522 -16.57 12.92 18.82
N ALA A 523 -15.53 13.47 19.46
CA ALA A 523 -14.21 13.58 18.85
C ALA A 523 -13.67 12.21 18.42
N LEU A 524 -13.92 11.15 19.21
CA LEU A 524 -13.52 9.78 18.87
C LEU A 524 -14.27 9.27 17.63
N GLU A 525 -15.61 9.37 17.59
CA GLU A 525 -16.42 8.95 16.44
C GLU A 525 -16.04 9.72 15.17
N THR A 526 -15.82 11.03 15.28
CA THR A 526 -15.39 11.87 14.16
C THR A 526 -13.99 11.46 13.66
N ARG A 527 -13.02 11.22 14.56
CA ARG A 527 -11.68 10.73 14.20
C ARG A 527 -11.74 9.35 13.53
N SER A 528 -12.53 8.43 14.10
CA SER A 528 -12.74 7.10 13.55
C SER A 528 -13.34 7.14 12.14
N PHE A 529 -14.33 8.01 11.92
CA PHE A 529 -14.88 8.29 10.60
C PHE A 529 -13.81 8.76 9.61
N LEU A 530 -13.01 9.75 9.96
CA LEU A 530 -11.96 10.28 9.08
C LEU A 530 -10.90 9.22 8.75
N ASN A 531 -10.50 8.41 9.73
CA ASN A 531 -9.58 7.28 9.51
C ASN A 531 -10.17 6.25 8.54
N VAL A 532 -11.45 5.90 8.68
CA VAL A 532 -12.16 5.00 7.74
C VAL A 532 -12.27 5.60 6.33
N MET A 533 -12.56 6.91 6.22
CA MET A 533 -12.55 7.59 4.91
C MET A 533 -11.16 7.61 4.27
N GLY A 534 -10.10 7.76 5.09
CA GLY A 534 -8.71 7.59 4.67
C GLY A 534 -8.42 6.19 4.12
N LEU A 535 -8.88 5.13 4.79
CA LEU A 535 -8.78 3.75 4.31
C LEU A 535 -9.48 3.56 2.96
N PHE A 536 -10.69 4.13 2.78
CA PHE A 536 -11.37 4.09 1.48
C PHE A 536 -10.56 4.74 0.36
N GLY A 537 -9.95 5.91 0.61
CA GLY A 537 -9.04 6.55 -0.34
C GLY A 537 -7.78 5.72 -0.64
N GLN A 538 -7.20 5.09 0.38
CA GLN A 538 -6.08 4.14 0.22
C GLN A 538 -6.48 2.90 -0.60
N TRP A 539 -7.75 2.49 -0.56
CA TRP A 539 -8.25 1.34 -1.31
C TRP A 539 -8.58 1.67 -2.76
N THR A 540 -9.31 2.76 -3.03
CA THR A 540 -9.74 3.12 -4.39
C THR A 540 -8.68 3.92 -5.15
N GLY A 541 -7.85 4.70 -4.45
CA GLY A 541 -6.95 5.70 -5.04
C GLY A 541 -7.62 7.01 -5.39
N LEU A 542 -8.90 7.21 -5.03
CA LEU A 542 -9.66 8.40 -5.32
C LEU A 542 -10.39 8.95 -4.09
N PRO A 543 -10.63 10.28 -4.06
CA PRO A 543 -11.47 10.89 -3.04
C PRO A 543 -12.93 10.44 -3.14
N ALA A 544 -13.56 10.20 -2.00
CA ALA A 544 -14.93 9.75 -1.84
C ALA A 544 -15.97 10.87 -2.08
N THR A 545 -15.89 11.54 -3.23
CA THR A 545 -16.64 12.77 -3.53
C THR A 545 -18.16 12.60 -3.50
N ARG A 546 -18.67 11.39 -3.76
CA ARG A 546 -20.11 11.09 -3.88
C ARG A 546 -20.69 10.24 -2.74
N THR A 547 -19.91 9.98 -1.69
CA THR A 547 -20.42 9.46 -0.41
C THR A 547 -21.63 10.25 0.08
N THR A 548 -22.63 9.54 0.59
CA THR A 548 -23.69 10.11 1.45
C THR A 548 -23.23 10.00 2.90
N LEU A 549 -23.31 11.07 3.68
CA LEU A 549 -23.12 11.04 5.13
C LEU A 549 -24.45 11.38 5.81
N ILE A 550 -24.76 10.70 6.90
CA ILE A 550 -25.98 10.87 7.69
C ILE A 550 -25.59 10.92 9.17
N VAL A 551 -25.79 12.06 9.82
CA VAL A 551 -25.57 12.26 11.26
C VAL A 551 -26.93 12.21 11.97
N SER A 552 -27.38 11.00 12.30
CA SER A 552 -28.69 10.77 12.91
C SER A 552 -28.76 9.48 13.72
N ASP A 553 -29.47 9.54 14.85
CA ASP A 553 -29.82 8.38 15.68
C ASP A 553 -31.00 7.60 15.09
N LYS A 554 -31.65 8.13 14.05
CA LYS A 554 -32.65 7.45 13.21
C LYS A 554 -32.35 7.79 11.74
N PRO A 555 -31.52 6.99 11.04
CA PRO A 555 -31.00 7.34 9.71
C PRO A 555 -32.03 7.09 8.59
N GLU A 556 -33.10 7.88 8.61
CA GLU A 556 -34.06 8.01 7.52
C GLU A 556 -33.38 8.71 6.33
N GLY A 557 -32.95 7.93 5.32
CA GLY A 557 -32.24 8.48 4.15
C GLY A 557 -31.17 7.58 3.53
N ILE A 558 -30.83 6.44 4.15
CA ILE A 558 -29.88 5.46 3.58
C ILE A 558 -30.35 4.97 2.19
N GLY A 559 -31.65 4.75 2.04
CA GLY A 559 -32.27 4.36 0.77
C GLY A 559 -31.72 3.03 0.22
N SER A 560 -31.35 3.04 -1.06
CA SER A 560 -30.89 1.88 -1.83
C SER A 560 -29.36 1.69 -1.85
N LYS A 561 -28.65 2.16 -0.82
CA LYS A 561 -27.18 2.16 -0.75
C LYS A 561 -26.64 1.08 0.18
N ASN A 562 -25.39 0.69 -0.03
CA ASN A 562 -24.64 -0.01 1.00
C ASN A 562 -24.36 0.99 2.13
N TRP A 563 -24.44 0.58 3.40
CA TRP A 563 -24.20 1.50 4.51
C TRP A 563 -23.25 0.96 5.59
N LEU A 564 -22.51 1.89 6.18
CA LEU A 564 -21.56 1.66 7.27
C LEU A 564 -21.88 2.60 8.44
N ALA A 565 -22.19 2.05 9.61
CA ALA A 565 -22.36 2.82 10.84
C ALA A 565 -21.13 2.69 11.76
N LEU A 566 -20.74 3.81 12.38
CA LEU A 566 -19.63 3.90 13.33
C LEU A 566 -20.11 4.57 14.63
N GLY A 567 -19.91 3.94 15.78
CA GLY A 567 -20.30 4.49 17.08
C GLY A 567 -20.22 3.47 18.20
N THR A 568 -20.35 3.90 19.46
CA THR A 568 -20.48 2.97 20.59
C THR A 568 -21.89 2.34 20.63
N SER A 569 -22.03 1.15 21.21
CA SER A 569 -23.27 0.35 21.09
C SER A 569 -24.49 0.99 21.75
N ASP A 570 -24.27 1.82 22.78
CA ASP A 570 -25.30 2.63 23.44
C ASP A 570 -25.83 3.76 22.53
N ARG A 571 -24.96 4.36 21.71
CA ARG A 571 -25.30 5.43 20.75
C ARG A 571 -25.89 4.90 19.44
N LEU A 572 -25.75 3.61 19.16
CA LEU A 572 -26.34 2.93 18.01
C LEU A 572 -27.62 2.14 18.35
N GLY A 573 -28.37 2.56 19.39
CA GLY A 573 -29.55 1.85 19.89
C GLY A 573 -30.64 1.56 18.84
N TRP A 574 -30.76 2.39 17.80
CA TRP A 574 -31.67 2.17 16.66
C TRP A 574 -31.42 0.85 15.92
N LEU A 575 -30.20 0.30 15.99
CA LEU A 575 -29.87 -1.01 15.44
C LEU A 575 -30.73 -2.13 16.05
N ASN A 576 -31.13 -1.97 17.32
CA ASN A 576 -31.95 -2.93 18.06
C ASN A 576 -33.46 -2.69 17.83
N GLU A 577 -33.88 -1.45 17.57
CA GLU A 577 -35.29 -1.09 17.32
C GLU A 577 -35.76 -1.48 15.90
N ALA A 578 -34.89 -1.38 14.90
CA ALA A 578 -35.26 -1.45 13.48
C ALA A 578 -35.58 -2.86 12.93
N ASN A 579 -35.95 -3.82 13.81
CA ASN A 579 -36.31 -5.19 13.47
C ASN A 579 -35.22 -5.92 12.61
N MET A 580 -33.96 -5.54 12.81
CA MET A 580 -32.83 -6.10 12.07
C MET A 580 -32.40 -7.43 12.67
N ASN A 581 -32.32 -8.47 11.85
CA ASN A 581 -31.81 -9.79 12.22
C ASN A 581 -30.28 -9.75 12.24
N LEU A 582 -29.73 -8.89 13.08
CA LEU A 582 -28.30 -8.77 13.28
C LEU A 582 -27.76 -10.12 13.74
N PRO A 583 -26.66 -10.62 13.15
CA PRO A 583 -26.06 -11.91 13.54
C PRO A 583 -25.52 -11.89 14.98
N MET A 584 -25.38 -10.70 15.56
CA MET A 584 -25.06 -10.46 16.96
C MET A 584 -25.66 -9.12 17.42
N VAL A 585 -26.24 -9.10 18.62
CA VAL A 585 -26.60 -7.87 19.32
C VAL A 585 -25.59 -7.64 20.45
N LEU A 586 -25.02 -6.44 20.49
CA LEU A 586 -24.15 -5.94 21.56
C LEU A 586 -24.91 -4.89 22.36
N ASN A 587 -25.23 -5.22 23.61
CA ASN A 587 -25.75 -4.28 24.59
C ASN A 587 -24.90 -4.39 25.88
N ASN A 588 -24.96 -3.37 26.74
CA ASN A 588 -24.13 -3.30 27.96
C ASN A 588 -24.42 -4.42 28.97
N THR A 589 -25.61 -5.02 28.91
CA THR A 589 -26.07 -6.11 29.79
C THR A 589 -26.38 -7.42 29.06
N GLU A 590 -26.46 -7.41 27.72
CA GLU A 590 -26.89 -8.57 26.94
C GLU A 590 -26.06 -8.72 25.66
N ARG A 591 -25.52 -9.92 25.45
CA ARG A 591 -24.82 -10.31 24.22
C ARG A 591 -25.47 -11.57 23.71
N SER A 592 -26.06 -11.52 22.51
CA SER A 592 -26.60 -12.71 21.86
C SER A 592 -25.75 -13.06 20.63
N MET A 593 -25.33 -14.32 20.54
CA MET A 593 -24.55 -14.86 19.41
C MET A 593 -25.16 -16.18 18.94
N GLY A 594 -25.18 -16.41 17.62
CA GLY A 594 -25.53 -17.73 17.08
C GLY A 594 -24.50 -18.80 17.46
N LEU A 595 -24.92 -19.87 18.13
CA LEU A 595 -24.10 -21.05 18.37
C LEU A 595 -24.08 -21.98 17.15
N PRO A 596 -22.96 -22.65 16.86
CA PRO A 596 -22.94 -23.83 15.98
C PRO A 596 -23.75 -24.98 16.60
N PRO A 597 -24.49 -25.76 15.79
CA PRO A 597 -25.29 -26.89 16.28
C PRO A 597 -24.42 -28.09 16.72
N ALA A 598 -24.79 -28.72 17.84
CA ALA A 598 -23.99 -29.75 18.53
C ALA A 598 -23.78 -31.08 17.78
N PHE A 599 -24.44 -31.32 16.64
CA PHE A 599 -24.41 -32.59 15.89
C PHE A 599 -23.67 -32.50 14.53
N GLN A 600 -22.65 -31.64 14.42
CA GLN A 600 -21.91 -31.44 13.15
C GLN A 600 -21.10 -32.64 12.65
N TRP A 601 -20.69 -33.58 13.51
CA TRP A 601 -19.85 -34.73 13.10
C TRP A 601 -20.51 -35.65 12.05
N LEU A 602 -21.84 -35.68 11.99
CA LEU A 602 -22.58 -36.47 11.00
C LEU A 602 -22.63 -35.81 9.61
N LYS A 603 -22.48 -34.48 9.52
CA LYS A 603 -22.47 -33.73 8.25
C LYS A 603 -21.12 -33.79 7.52
N GLY A 604 -20.02 -33.94 8.26
CA GLY A 604 -18.66 -34.10 7.70
C GLY A 604 -18.47 -35.34 6.83
N LEU A 605 -19.44 -36.26 6.79
CA LEU A 605 -19.45 -37.40 5.86
C LEU A 605 -19.88 -37.03 4.42
N TRP A 606 -20.44 -35.84 4.19
CA TRP A 606 -21.05 -35.46 2.91
C TRP A 606 -20.62 -34.09 2.36
N GLN A 607 -19.81 -33.31 3.09
CA GLN A 607 -19.29 -32.00 2.66
C GLN A 607 -17.77 -31.98 2.81
N SER A 608 -17.06 -31.51 1.77
CA SER A 608 -15.58 -31.54 1.72
C SER A 608 -14.89 -30.23 2.13
N ASP A 609 -15.63 -29.14 2.28
CA ASP A 609 -15.08 -27.84 2.64
C ASP A 609 -15.16 -27.59 4.14
N ASN A 610 -14.01 -27.32 4.76
CA ASN A 610 -13.85 -27.04 6.19
C ASN A 610 -14.36 -25.63 6.62
N GLU A 611 -15.19 -24.97 5.82
CA GLU A 611 -15.83 -23.72 6.24
C GLU A 611 -17.04 -24.01 7.14
N LEU A 612 -16.85 -23.73 8.43
CA LEU A 612 -17.84 -23.85 9.50
C LEU A 612 -19.10 -23.01 9.19
N GLN A 613 -20.13 -23.64 8.61
CA GLN A 613 -21.48 -23.08 8.50
C GLN A 613 -22.30 -23.46 9.75
N PRO A 614 -22.66 -22.50 10.62
CA PRO A 614 -23.61 -22.76 11.70
C PRO A 614 -25.05 -22.75 11.19
N GLY A 615 -25.91 -23.54 11.84
CA GLY A 615 -27.36 -23.48 11.65
C GLY A 615 -27.96 -22.22 12.27
N SER A 616 -29.12 -21.79 11.78
CA SER A 616 -29.74 -20.49 12.08
C SER A 616 -30.37 -20.34 13.48
N ASP A 617 -30.58 -21.44 14.21
CA ASP A 617 -31.69 -21.50 15.18
C ASP A 617 -31.29 -21.49 16.67
N THR A 618 -29.99 -21.46 17.00
CA THR A 618 -29.51 -21.43 18.39
C THR A 618 -28.81 -20.12 18.72
N ARG A 619 -29.45 -19.22 19.49
CA ARG A 619 -28.79 -18.03 20.07
C ARG A 619 -28.36 -18.29 21.51
N ALA A 620 -27.07 -18.18 21.82
CA ALA A 620 -26.60 -18.09 23.20
C ALA A 620 -26.63 -16.63 23.68
N LEU A 621 -27.35 -16.38 24.76
CA LEU A 621 -27.25 -15.15 25.54
C LEU A 621 -26.11 -15.31 26.55
N ILE A 622 -24.98 -14.64 26.33
CA ILE A 622 -23.79 -14.73 27.17
C ILE A 622 -23.58 -13.42 27.91
N GLN A 623 -24.10 -13.33 29.13
CA GLN A 623 -23.75 -12.24 30.04
C GLN A 623 -22.26 -12.34 30.42
N THR A 624 -21.45 -11.43 29.87
CA THR A 624 -20.02 -11.30 30.19
C THR A 624 -19.70 -9.82 30.42
N ALA A 625 -19.31 -9.48 31.63
CA ALA A 625 -18.80 -8.15 31.95
C ALA A 625 -17.36 -7.99 31.44
N GLY A 626 -17.13 -7.03 30.54
CA GLY A 626 -15.80 -6.69 30.04
C GLY A 626 -15.82 -6.08 28.64
N SER A 627 -14.98 -5.06 28.43
CA SER A 627 -14.87 -4.29 27.19
C SER A 627 -14.74 -5.17 25.94
N LEU A 628 -15.58 -4.92 24.92
CA LEU A 628 -15.66 -5.72 23.70
C LEU A 628 -15.91 -4.84 22.47
N GLY A 629 -14.97 -4.83 21.54
CA GLY A 629 -15.11 -4.21 20.22
C GLY A 629 -15.67 -5.22 19.22
N ALA A 630 -16.34 -4.75 18.18
CA ALA A 630 -16.85 -5.60 17.12
C ALA A 630 -16.95 -4.92 15.76
N ILE A 631 -16.79 -5.73 14.72
CA ILE A 631 -17.09 -5.42 13.33
C ILE A 631 -18.14 -6.45 12.88
N VAL A 632 -19.30 -5.99 12.41
CA VAL A 632 -20.48 -6.83 12.13
C VAL A 632 -21.06 -6.50 10.77
N GLY A 633 -20.91 -7.42 9.81
CA GLY A 633 -21.46 -7.33 8.46
C GLY A 633 -22.70 -8.19 8.28
N PHE A 634 -23.70 -7.67 7.55
CA PHE A 634 -24.99 -8.33 7.31
C PHE A 634 -25.63 -7.85 5.99
N GLU A 635 -26.72 -8.50 5.57
CA GLU A 635 -27.56 -8.00 4.48
C GLU A 635 -28.47 -6.87 5.00
N SER A 636 -28.54 -5.75 4.27
CA SER A 636 -29.36 -4.63 4.69
C SER A 636 -30.85 -4.95 4.59
N HIS A 637 -31.56 -4.79 5.71
CA HIS A 637 -33.02 -4.90 5.75
C HIS A 637 -33.74 -3.83 4.91
N LEU A 638 -33.07 -2.71 4.61
CA LEU A 638 -33.63 -1.61 3.81
C LEU A 638 -33.73 -1.96 2.32
N GLN A 639 -32.79 -2.78 1.82
CA GLN A 639 -32.82 -3.31 0.47
C GLN A 639 -32.02 -4.61 0.35
N ALA A 640 -32.66 -5.66 -0.15
CA ALA A 640 -32.01 -6.93 -0.44
C ALA A 640 -30.77 -6.75 -1.35
N LYS A 641 -29.74 -7.55 -1.10
CA LYS A 641 -28.40 -7.55 -1.72
C LYS A 641 -27.54 -6.30 -1.51
N LYS A 642 -27.92 -5.38 -0.62
CA LYS A 642 -27.03 -4.30 -0.14
C LYS A 642 -26.38 -4.72 1.17
N ALA A 643 -25.14 -4.28 1.40
CA ALA A 643 -24.43 -4.54 2.65
C ALA A 643 -24.81 -3.52 3.74
N GLY A 644 -25.10 -4.02 4.93
CA GLY A 644 -24.97 -3.27 6.18
C GLY A 644 -23.66 -3.68 6.87
N LEU A 645 -22.94 -2.71 7.40
CA LEU A 645 -21.75 -2.94 8.22
C LEU A 645 -21.78 -2.01 9.44
N VAL A 646 -21.43 -2.54 10.61
CA VAL A 646 -21.35 -1.78 11.86
C VAL A 646 -19.97 -2.01 12.46
N VAL A 647 -19.26 -0.93 12.81
CA VAL A 647 -18.08 -0.97 13.67
C VAL A 647 -18.45 -0.32 14.99
N THR A 648 -18.38 -1.09 16.08
CA THR A 648 -18.91 -0.68 17.39
C THR A 648 -18.05 -1.20 18.54
N GLY A 649 -18.26 -0.64 19.73
CA GLY A 649 -17.72 -1.14 20.98
C GLY A 649 -18.67 -0.86 22.14
N THR A 650 -18.56 -1.64 23.22
CA THR A 650 -19.32 -1.41 24.46
C THR A 650 -18.94 -0.13 25.20
N ASP A 651 -17.79 0.43 24.85
CA ASP A 651 -17.17 1.59 25.46
C ASP A 651 -16.24 2.27 24.42
N GLN A 652 -15.72 3.44 24.75
CA GLN A 652 -14.87 4.22 23.85
C GLN A 652 -13.58 3.47 23.48
N ASP A 653 -12.91 2.84 24.45
CA ASP A 653 -11.66 2.11 24.21
C ASP A 653 -11.84 0.89 23.29
N SER A 654 -12.94 0.14 23.44
CA SER A 654 -13.26 -0.99 22.57
C SER A 654 -13.64 -0.55 21.15
N PHE A 655 -14.36 0.57 21.02
CA PHE A 655 -14.65 1.14 19.72
C PHE A 655 -13.38 1.65 19.03
N GLU A 656 -12.48 2.34 19.74
CA GLU A 656 -11.17 2.75 19.21
C GLU A 656 -10.34 1.54 18.77
N ARG A 657 -10.28 0.46 19.56
CA ARG A 657 -9.62 -0.79 19.17
C ARG A 657 -10.24 -1.43 17.93
N ALA A 658 -11.57 -1.46 17.82
CA ALA A 658 -12.27 -2.02 16.65
C ALA A 658 -11.95 -1.25 15.36
N VAL A 659 -11.85 0.07 15.43
CA VAL A 659 -11.47 0.92 14.29
C VAL A 659 -9.97 0.80 13.99
N ALA A 660 -9.11 0.80 15.01
CA ALA A 660 -7.67 0.63 14.84
C ALA A 660 -7.30 -0.70 14.17
N ALA A 661 -8.03 -1.78 14.48
CA ALA A 661 -7.85 -3.10 13.86
C ALA A 661 -8.04 -3.10 12.33
N LEU A 662 -8.83 -2.17 11.77
CA LEU A 662 -8.96 -1.99 10.31
C LEU A 662 -7.72 -1.38 9.64
N SER A 663 -6.85 -0.73 10.42
CA SER A 663 -5.59 -0.14 9.94
C SER A 663 -4.36 -1.02 10.23
N SER A 664 -4.45 -2.01 11.11
CA SER A 664 -3.30 -2.85 11.46
C SER A 664 -3.20 -4.07 10.55
N TYR A 665 -2.14 -4.17 9.73
CA TYR A 665 -1.94 -5.29 8.79
C TYR A 665 -2.00 -6.67 9.47
N SER A 666 -1.47 -6.80 10.69
CA SER A 666 -1.52 -8.05 11.46
C SER A 666 -2.90 -8.42 11.99
N ASP A 667 -3.79 -7.44 12.10
CA ASP A 667 -5.14 -7.60 12.66
C ASP A 667 -6.18 -7.74 11.55
N VAL A 668 -6.03 -7.02 10.44
CA VAL A 668 -6.77 -7.23 9.18
C VAL A 668 -6.72 -8.70 8.72
N ALA A 669 -5.58 -9.37 8.88
CA ALA A 669 -5.45 -10.80 8.57
C ALA A 669 -6.30 -11.74 9.46
N LYS A 670 -6.75 -11.27 10.63
CA LYS A 670 -7.61 -12.02 11.58
C LYS A 670 -9.10 -11.73 11.39
N ILE A 671 -9.46 -10.61 10.74
CA ILE A 671 -10.84 -10.19 10.48
C ILE A 671 -11.44 -11.05 9.35
N LYS A 672 -12.42 -11.91 9.69
CA LYS A 672 -13.02 -12.91 8.79
C LYS A 672 -14.51 -13.12 9.07
N GLY A 673 -15.18 -13.90 8.22
CA GLY A 673 -16.60 -14.26 8.40
C GLY A 673 -17.55 -13.07 8.28
N SER A 674 -18.60 -13.04 9.09
CA SER A 674 -19.57 -11.92 9.16
C SER A 674 -19.49 -11.13 10.46
N VAL A 675 -18.88 -11.68 11.52
CA VAL A 675 -18.70 -11.04 12.83
C VAL A 675 -17.26 -11.21 13.28
N SER A 676 -16.57 -10.11 13.58
CA SER A 676 -15.24 -10.12 14.19
C SER A 676 -15.28 -9.40 15.53
N LEU A 677 -14.89 -10.10 16.60
CA LEU A 677 -14.84 -9.61 17.98
C LEU A 677 -13.41 -9.27 18.38
N ILE A 678 -13.22 -8.08 18.96
CA ILE A 678 -11.93 -7.56 19.42
C ILE A 678 -11.93 -7.47 20.94
N ARG A 679 -11.08 -8.25 21.61
CA ARG A 679 -10.93 -8.26 23.08
C ARG A 679 -9.45 -8.09 23.44
N GLY A 680 -9.08 -6.89 23.88
CA GLY A 680 -7.67 -6.54 24.06
C GLY A 680 -6.94 -6.63 22.72
N ASN A 681 -5.94 -7.51 22.64
CA ASN A 681 -5.16 -7.77 21.41
C ASN A 681 -5.60 -9.04 20.66
N ASP A 682 -6.62 -9.76 21.16
CA ASP A 682 -7.16 -10.95 20.51
C ASP A 682 -8.35 -10.58 19.61
N ILE A 683 -8.43 -11.23 18.45
CA ILE A 683 -9.45 -11.01 17.42
C ILE A 683 -10.03 -12.36 17.02
N GLN A 684 -11.31 -12.57 17.35
CA GLN A 684 -12.02 -13.81 17.11
C GLN A 684 -13.13 -13.59 16.09
N SER A 685 -13.06 -14.30 14.96
CA SER A 685 -13.93 -14.10 13.81
C SER A 685 -14.84 -15.30 13.57
N TYR A 686 -16.10 -15.03 13.25
CA TYR A 686 -17.19 -16.00 13.13
C TYR A 686 -18.03 -15.73 11.87
N SER A 687 -18.50 -16.80 11.22
CA SER A 687 -19.46 -16.72 10.12
C SER A 687 -20.86 -17.02 10.66
N LEU A 688 -21.64 -15.99 10.93
CA LEU A 688 -22.98 -16.04 11.55
C LEU A 688 -24.05 -15.43 10.63
N GLY A 689 -25.26 -15.99 10.65
CA GLY A 689 -26.40 -15.51 9.86
C GLY A 689 -26.49 -16.12 8.45
N SER A 690 -27.51 -15.70 7.70
CA SER A 690 -27.70 -16.08 6.30
C SER A 690 -26.70 -15.37 5.38
N THR A 691 -26.21 -16.08 4.37
CA THR A 691 -25.37 -15.47 3.32
C THR A 691 -26.20 -15.12 2.08
N TYR A 692 -25.81 -14.05 1.40
CA TYR A 692 -26.34 -13.63 0.10
C TYR A 692 -25.21 -13.57 -0.94
N ILE A 693 -25.60 -13.51 -2.21
CA ILE A 693 -24.67 -13.46 -3.34
C ILE A 693 -24.56 -12.01 -3.82
N SER A 694 -23.33 -11.49 -3.88
CA SER A 694 -22.99 -10.32 -4.67
C SER A 694 -22.30 -10.74 -5.97
N GLY A 695 -22.55 -10.01 -7.06
CA GLY A 695 -22.06 -10.34 -8.40
C GLY A 695 -22.90 -11.41 -9.13
N ALA A 696 -22.34 -12.00 -10.18
CA ALA A 696 -23.02 -12.93 -11.08
C ALA A 696 -22.09 -14.03 -11.64
N LEU A 697 -22.39 -15.29 -11.32
CA LEU A 697 -21.80 -16.45 -11.98
C LEU A 697 -22.58 -16.82 -13.27
N PRO A 698 -21.89 -17.27 -14.33
CA PRO A 698 -22.50 -17.99 -15.45
C PRO A 698 -23.31 -19.20 -14.99
N TRP A 699 -24.42 -19.51 -15.67
CA TRP A 699 -25.36 -20.57 -15.27
C TRP A 699 -24.70 -21.96 -15.16
N TRP A 700 -23.80 -22.30 -16.09
CA TRP A 700 -23.07 -23.56 -16.10
C TRP A 700 -22.12 -23.70 -14.88
N LEU A 701 -21.58 -22.57 -14.40
CA LEU A 701 -20.69 -22.54 -13.25
C LEU A 701 -21.49 -22.68 -11.94
N ARG A 702 -22.70 -22.11 -11.88
CA ARG A 702 -23.64 -22.36 -10.77
C ARG A 702 -24.01 -23.84 -10.66
N LEU A 703 -24.32 -24.49 -11.79
CA LEU A 703 -24.55 -25.94 -11.82
C LEU A 703 -23.32 -26.71 -11.34
N ARG A 704 -22.13 -26.38 -11.85
CA ARG A 704 -20.88 -27.04 -11.43
C ARG A 704 -20.62 -26.90 -9.92
N ILE A 705 -20.82 -25.71 -9.35
CA ILE A 705 -20.66 -25.46 -7.91
C ILE A 705 -21.68 -26.26 -7.10
N ALA A 706 -22.96 -26.24 -7.50
CA ALA A 706 -24.00 -27.05 -6.85
C ALA A 706 -23.68 -28.55 -6.91
N PHE A 707 -23.13 -29.05 -8.03
CA PHE A 707 -22.70 -30.44 -8.12
C PHE A 707 -21.45 -30.75 -7.26
N SER A 708 -20.49 -29.83 -7.12
CA SER A 708 -19.32 -30.04 -6.25
C SER A 708 -19.66 -29.98 -4.75
N GLU A 709 -20.66 -29.19 -4.35
CA GLU A 709 -21.16 -29.17 -2.96
C GLU A 709 -21.90 -30.46 -2.57
N TYR A 710 -22.38 -31.23 -3.55
CA TYR A 710 -23.09 -32.49 -3.35
C TYR A 710 -22.54 -33.63 -4.24
N PRO A 711 -21.33 -34.17 -3.99
CA PRO A 711 -20.73 -35.23 -4.79
C PRO A 711 -21.62 -36.49 -4.91
N ALA A 712 -22.43 -36.75 -3.89
CA ALA A 712 -23.41 -37.83 -3.88
C ALA A 712 -24.48 -37.70 -4.98
N LEU A 713 -24.92 -36.48 -5.32
CA LEU A 713 -25.87 -36.27 -6.42
C LEU A 713 -25.24 -36.58 -7.78
N ILE A 714 -23.93 -36.33 -7.95
CA ILE A 714 -23.20 -36.77 -9.15
C ILE A 714 -23.16 -38.30 -9.21
N ALA A 715 -22.83 -38.98 -8.09
CA ALA A 715 -22.77 -40.43 -8.03
C ALA A 715 -24.14 -41.09 -8.32
N VAL A 716 -25.21 -40.61 -7.70
CA VAL A 716 -26.58 -41.11 -7.91
C VAL A 716 -27.07 -40.79 -9.33
N GLY A 717 -26.83 -39.57 -9.83
CA GLY A 717 -27.17 -39.18 -11.20
C GLY A 717 -26.42 -40.00 -12.26
N GLY A 718 -25.13 -40.26 -12.03
CA GLY A 718 -24.30 -41.13 -12.87
C GLY A 718 -24.75 -42.60 -12.85
N ALA A 719 -25.11 -43.13 -11.68
CA ALA A 719 -25.66 -44.47 -11.54
C ALA A 719 -27.02 -44.61 -12.26
N LEU A 720 -27.93 -43.64 -12.10
CA LEU A 720 -29.21 -43.59 -12.81
C LEU A 720 -29.02 -43.48 -14.33
N ALA A 721 -28.11 -42.61 -14.79
CA ALA A 721 -27.77 -42.51 -16.21
C ALA A 721 -27.19 -43.81 -16.76
N GLY A 722 -26.33 -44.49 -15.99
CA GLY A 722 -25.80 -45.82 -16.33
C GLY A 722 -26.90 -46.89 -16.44
N VAL A 723 -27.86 -46.92 -15.50
CA VAL A 723 -29.01 -47.83 -15.55
C VAL A 723 -29.91 -47.54 -16.75
N VAL A 724 -30.21 -46.27 -17.04
CA VAL A 724 -31.00 -45.87 -18.22
C VAL A 724 -30.28 -46.26 -19.52
N LEU A 725 -28.98 -46.01 -19.62
CA LEU A 725 -28.17 -46.44 -20.76
C LEU A 725 -28.14 -47.96 -20.91
N ALA A 726 -28.03 -48.72 -19.81
CA ALA A 726 -28.09 -50.18 -19.83
C ALA A 726 -29.47 -50.69 -20.29
N ILE A 727 -30.57 -50.07 -19.86
CA ILE A 727 -31.93 -50.40 -20.30
C ILE A 727 -32.11 -50.10 -21.80
N LEU A 728 -31.65 -48.93 -22.27
CA LEU A 728 -31.72 -48.54 -23.69
C LEU A 728 -30.85 -49.46 -24.57
N ALA A 729 -29.63 -49.78 -24.13
CA ALA A 729 -28.74 -50.71 -24.82
C ALA A 729 -29.32 -52.13 -24.85
N PHE A 730 -29.87 -52.61 -23.74
CA PHE A 730 -30.55 -53.91 -23.66
C PHE A 730 -31.79 -53.95 -24.56
N GLY A 731 -32.62 -52.89 -24.56
CA GLY A 731 -33.77 -52.78 -25.45
C GLY A 731 -33.38 -52.79 -26.93
N TRP A 732 -32.32 -52.07 -27.31
CA TRP A 732 -31.80 -52.04 -28.68
C TRP A 732 -31.19 -53.40 -29.09
N LEU A 733 -30.37 -54.00 -28.24
CA LEU A 733 -29.77 -55.33 -28.47
C LEU A 733 -30.84 -56.42 -28.54
N SER A 734 -31.83 -56.40 -27.65
CA SER A 734 -32.97 -57.32 -27.62
C SER A 734 -33.87 -57.17 -28.85
N SER A 735 -34.15 -55.93 -29.28
CA SER A 735 -34.85 -55.67 -30.55
C SER A 735 -34.06 -56.21 -31.75
N ARG A 736 -32.73 -56.02 -31.77
CA ARG A 736 -31.84 -56.54 -32.81
C ARG A 736 -31.71 -58.06 -32.79
N ALA A 737 -31.74 -58.69 -31.61
CA ALA A 737 -31.78 -60.14 -31.45
C ALA A 737 -33.12 -60.72 -31.91
N ASN A 738 -34.25 -60.11 -31.52
CA ASN A 738 -35.59 -60.50 -31.98
C ASN A 738 -35.76 -60.33 -33.50
N ARG A 739 -35.11 -59.34 -34.13
CA ARG A 739 -35.04 -59.23 -35.60
C ARG A 739 -34.17 -60.30 -36.26
N ARG A 740 -33.27 -60.98 -35.52
CA ARG A 740 -32.49 -62.13 -35.99
C ARG A 740 -33.19 -63.47 -35.74
N THR A 741 -34.04 -63.58 -34.72
CA THR A 741 -34.77 -64.83 -34.40
C THR A 741 -36.17 -64.90 -35.03
N LYS A 742 -36.79 -63.76 -35.38
CA LYS A 742 -38.01 -63.72 -36.21
C LYS A 742 -37.74 -63.76 -37.71
N GLY A 743 -36.47 -63.63 -38.09
CA GLY A 743 -35.99 -64.20 -39.33
C GLY A 743 -36.41 -63.51 -40.64
N VAL A 744 -36.23 -64.13 -41.81
CA VAL A 744 -35.78 -65.51 -42.13
C VAL A 744 -34.94 -66.23 -41.07
#